data_AF-A0AAD9V718-F1
#
_entry.id   AF-A0AAD9V718-F1
#
_cell.length_a   1.000
_cell.length_b   1.000
_cell.length_c   1.000
_cell.angle_alpha   90.00
_cell.angle_beta   90.00
_cell.angle_gamma   90.00
#
_symmetry.space_group_name_H-M   'P 1'
#
loop_
_entity.id
_entity.type
_entity.pdbx_description
1 polymer ?
#
loop_
_entity_poly.entity_id
_entity_poly.type
_entity_poly.pdbx_seq_one_letter_code
_entity_poly.pdbx_strand_id
1 'polypeptide(L)'
;MNSAGIRTTQKSLCCDTIDSSFEELELLRADVSPLNVRTRKGIVVPFGAEVRTVSSHLVKCVFEVGSNMSLIMENSSSIVARGVDVVWSIIRHDGNYTCNAKDSQGHVSASKTFYVRVVDKYICGNDLCECDGGQNGSFIRNLVKCHRKTNITTQLLENIPTTTTDLFLNNNSIEEIGAGTFRDLENLQYIVLSDNPIRTLGDQAFSIHREKLRIFLMRTKLEEFKLTSFQNGLDLLPVLGVQTDENKTDESEFIDITNFENTKLGEKLHTEFLHAGFADLRLGKYKPLPCPAGTHVGPGTKYKCTKCPAGGYYSDTVAHVNDSCTRCPNRTYVDVKYSPGTNRIACVACPQGTAEQDTLSSKFRACSCLEDFYRRDMFDSCFACPRDIYGIVCENDIYQPRVGHWWKFLNDTNRQLYKSFTDNLISDGSVVKGDVTHYFGPFPRQNQCFSTKSCKAGPMSVCREGHEGPLCDVCKSGYYKQLKLCYKCPSKELMIGELSLIAAVIILLTMVVVWRKKKQNMKKQHRSLLDRILSRMKIIVGFYQVTFGVVDAFSYIEWPDALAEFGVYFDLLQLHIFQIAPLNCVFPKLEVNAFKRLYALLIVNGGVVVLAFLVYGLWRVFLTCASQEKKAKKISQAKQTVYTAVFVVFYITYLSTCSNTANINPLACYKVCYDKNETVCNRFLKGDFSVDCEREEFRKYHFVGYLTVIYIAFLPTAALFILWRQRQAQMLPVGQSPGTFISRKKKSSSSDVANGLRFLHENYRGEFWYWEFVETARKVALTSGIILVGKKSRAYIGVVCGFSGLYGMYVAHAVPLVDYSEYTLMVVNLAVTFFNLGIGTSSKIPAEEARNLKESFMDHMVFQTNTVKTIGSISSSGEKPRNNGHFHVYWRCSCL
;
A
#
# COMPACT_ATOMS: atom_id res chain seq x y z
N MET A 1 13.35 24.81 -44.06
CA MET A 1 12.57 25.64 -44.99
C MET A 1 11.13 25.72 -44.50
N ASN A 2 10.68 26.95 -44.21
CA ASN A 2 9.31 27.52 -44.16
C ASN A 2 8.28 26.89 -43.18
N SER A 3 7.91 27.53 -42.06
CA SER A 3 7.02 28.72 -41.87
C SER A 3 5.54 28.40 -42.17
N ALA A 4 4.49 28.73 -41.39
CA ALA A 4 4.30 29.66 -40.27
C ALA A 4 2.94 29.43 -39.55
N GLY A 5 2.83 29.93 -38.31
CA GLY A 5 1.64 30.56 -37.67
C GLY A 5 0.51 29.63 -37.18
N ILE A 6 -0.01 29.73 -35.95
CA ILE A 6 -0.63 30.93 -35.33
C ILE A 6 -0.52 30.90 -33.79
N ARG A 7 -0.53 32.11 -33.22
CA ARG A 7 -0.35 32.58 -31.84
C ARG A 7 -1.41 32.10 -30.82
N THR A 8 -0.98 31.97 -29.55
CA THR A 8 -1.45 32.82 -28.43
C THR A 8 -0.52 32.74 -27.19
N THR A 9 0.18 33.86 -26.95
CA THR A 9 0.59 34.50 -25.67
C THR A 9 1.24 33.72 -24.50
N GLN A 10 2.57 33.94 -24.38
CA GLN A 10 3.39 34.22 -23.16
C GLN A 10 2.70 35.16 -22.13
N LYS A 11 3.04 35.28 -20.82
CA LYS A 11 4.28 35.07 -20.04
C LYS A 11 4.02 35.21 -18.51
N SER A 12 4.84 34.50 -17.73
CA SER A 12 5.53 34.78 -16.43
C SER A 12 5.14 35.94 -15.45
N LEU A 13 5.01 35.54 -14.16
CA LEU A 13 5.69 35.97 -12.91
C LEU A 13 5.57 37.42 -12.34
N CYS A 14 4.98 37.56 -11.12
CA CYS A 14 5.55 38.07 -9.84
C CYS A 14 4.51 38.65 -8.85
N CYS A 15 4.91 38.68 -7.57
CA CYS A 15 4.20 38.92 -6.28
C CYS A 15 3.25 40.12 -6.13
N ASP A 16 2.20 39.99 -5.29
CA ASP A 16 2.04 40.69 -3.97
C ASP A 16 0.75 40.34 -3.18
N THR A 17 0.93 40.15 -1.86
CA THR A 17 0.11 40.45 -0.64
C THR A 17 -1.37 40.04 -0.39
N ILE A 18 -1.54 39.35 0.76
CA ILE A 18 -2.40 39.57 1.97
C ILE A 18 -3.95 39.61 1.85
N ASP A 19 -4.66 38.70 2.56
CA ASP A 19 -5.56 38.91 3.76
C ASP A 19 -6.40 37.63 4.02
N SER A 20 -6.29 36.98 5.20
CA SER A 20 -7.13 37.07 6.41
C SER A 20 -8.59 36.56 6.30
N SER A 21 -8.92 35.60 7.16
CA SER A 21 -10.29 35.30 7.62
C SER A 21 -10.25 34.46 8.90
N PHE A 22 -10.24 35.16 10.03
CA PHE A 22 -10.66 34.67 11.34
C PHE A 22 -11.91 35.50 11.67
N GLU A 23 -13.06 34.87 11.83
CA GLU A 23 -14.29 35.53 12.23
C GLU A 23 -15.07 34.65 13.23
N GLU A 24 -15.80 35.36 14.09
CA GLU A 24 -16.76 34.93 15.12
C GLU A 24 -16.22 34.50 16.49
N LEU A 25 -16.18 35.48 17.42
CA LEU A 25 -17.18 35.58 18.50
C LEU A 25 -17.04 36.91 19.26
N GLU A 26 -17.86 37.89 18.88
CA GLU A 26 -18.25 39.02 19.75
C GLU A 26 -19.54 38.63 20.49
N LEU A 27 -19.57 38.82 21.82
CA LEU A 27 -20.77 39.23 22.56
C LEU A 27 -20.39 39.59 24.00
N LEU A 28 -20.27 40.91 24.25
CA LEU A 28 -20.90 41.65 25.36
C LEU A 28 -20.17 43.00 25.55
N ARG A 29 -20.79 44.07 25.01
CA ARG A 29 -20.53 45.46 25.41
C ARG A 29 -21.05 45.68 26.83
N ALA A 30 -20.24 46.33 27.66
CA ALA A 30 -20.74 47.17 28.74
C ALA A 30 -20.00 48.51 28.70
N ASP A 31 -20.79 49.58 28.61
CA ASP A 31 -20.40 50.97 28.55
C ASP A 31 -19.52 51.40 29.73
N VAL A 32 -18.34 51.96 29.44
CA VAL A 32 -17.76 53.05 30.24
C VAL A 32 -17.17 54.07 29.27
N SER A 33 -17.71 55.28 29.32
CA SER A 33 -17.31 56.44 28.52
C SER A 33 -15.81 56.74 28.66
N PRO A 34 -15.08 57.09 27.59
CA PRO A 34 -13.72 57.57 27.76
C PRO A 34 -13.76 59.00 28.30
N LEU A 35 -13.36 59.14 29.56
CA LEU A 35 -12.85 60.40 30.09
C LEU A 35 -11.79 60.93 29.13
N ASN A 36 -12.03 62.15 28.69
CA ASN A 36 -11.27 62.92 27.73
C ASN A 36 -9.85 63.22 28.26
N VAL A 37 -8.94 62.26 28.18
CA VAL A 37 -7.50 62.52 28.31
C VAL A 37 -6.96 62.76 26.91
N ARG A 38 -6.73 64.02 26.57
CA ARG A 38 -5.88 64.39 25.43
C ARG A 38 -4.48 63.79 25.67
N THR A 39 -4.23 62.58 25.19
CA THR A 39 -2.88 62.05 25.04
C THR A 39 -2.17 62.91 24.01
N ARG A 40 -1.15 63.65 24.44
CA ARG A 40 -0.29 64.40 23.54
C ARG A 40 0.49 63.39 22.69
N LYS A 41 0.18 63.29 21.40
CA LYS A 41 1.04 62.61 20.41
C LYS A 41 2.47 63.15 20.57
N GLY A 42 3.41 62.27 20.92
CA GLY A 42 4.77 62.71 21.25
C GLY A 42 5.79 61.58 21.25
N ILE A 43 7.07 61.96 21.40
CA ILE A 43 8.17 61.00 21.53
C ILE A 43 8.17 60.38 22.92
N VAL A 44 8.19 59.06 22.97
CA VAL A 44 8.33 58.24 24.16
C VAL A 44 9.73 57.65 24.19
N VAL A 45 10.43 57.90 25.31
CA VAL A 45 11.65 57.18 25.68
C VAL A 45 11.21 56.19 26.75
N PRO A 46 11.12 54.90 26.43
CA PRO A 46 10.38 53.96 27.27
C PRO A 46 11.14 53.55 28.54
N PHE A 47 12.31 54.13 28.83
CA PHE A 47 13.22 53.74 29.91
C PHE A 47 13.33 54.78 31.04
N GLY A 48 12.41 55.76 31.08
CA GLY A 48 12.45 56.90 31.99
C GLY A 48 13.21 58.12 31.45
N ALA A 49 13.33 59.17 32.28
CA ALA A 49 14.04 60.42 31.94
C ALA A 49 15.58 60.27 32.03
N GLU A 50 16.05 59.38 32.91
CA GLU A 50 17.43 58.94 33.00
C GLU A 50 17.53 57.47 32.56
N VAL A 51 18.24 57.23 31.46
CA VAL A 51 18.38 55.90 30.85
C VAL A 51 19.70 55.26 31.29
N ARG A 52 19.62 54.22 32.12
CA ARG A 52 20.78 53.40 32.48
C ARG A 52 20.97 52.31 31.43
N THR A 53 22.14 52.28 30.81
CA THR A 53 22.49 51.33 29.74
C THR A 53 23.88 50.75 29.92
N VAL A 54 24.18 49.69 29.18
CA VAL A 54 25.51 49.09 29.04
C VAL A 54 25.93 49.18 27.58
N SER A 55 27.23 49.10 27.28
CA SER A 55 27.78 49.32 25.94
C SER A 55 27.37 48.28 24.90
N SER A 56 26.70 47.19 25.30
CA SER A 56 26.08 46.21 24.42
C SER A 56 24.58 46.39 24.22
N HIS A 57 23.89 47.19 25.05
CA HIS A 57 22.44 47.37 24.96
C HIS A 57 22.02 48.42 23.93
N LEU A 58 20.83 48.21 23.38
CA LEU A 58 20.18 49.15 22.47
C LEU A 58 19.25 50.10 23.25
N VAL A 59 19.46 51.41 23.07
CA VAL A 59 18.57 52.46 23.57
C VAL A 59 17.65 52.90 22.43
N LYS A 60 16.34 52.94 22.68
CA LYS A 60 15.33 53.34 21.69
C LYS A 60 14.50 54.56 22.08
N CYS A 61 14.04 55.25 21.06
CA CYS A 61 13.01 56.28 21.13
C CYS A 61 11.91 55.93 20.12
N VAL A 62 10.66 56.07 20.54
CA VAL A 62 9.47 55.71 19.77
C VAL A 62 8.58 56.92 19.66
N PHE A 63 8.01 57.18 18.50
CA PHE A 63 6.89 58.10 18.35
C PHE A 63 5.60 57.27 18.41
N GLU A 64 4.59 57.73 19.15
CA GLU A 64 3.32 56.98 19.29
C GLU A 64 2.74 56.57 17.93
N VAL A 65 2.35 55.30 17.84
CA VAL A 65 2.26 54.47 16.63
C VAL A 65 1.43 55.08 15.49
N GLY A 66 1.93 54.92 14.25
CA GLY A 66 1.13 55.07 13.01
C GLY A 66 1.24 56.41 12.29
N SER A 67 2.33 57.16 12.52
CA SER A 67 2.48 58.52 11.99
C SER A 67 3.51 58.65 10.86
N ASN A 68 4.25 57.58 10.53
CA ASN A 68 5.27 57.53 9.47
C ASN A 68 6.30 58.68 9.58
N MET A 69 6.67 59.02 10.82
CA MET A 69 7.55 60.14 11.15
C MET A 69 9.02 59.74 11.04
N SER A 70 9.86 60.64 10.55
CA SER A 70 11.31 60.44 10.50
C SER A 70 11.94 60.77 11.86
N LEU A 71 12.40 59.77 12.60
CA LEU A 71 13.07 59.97 13.88
C LEU A 71 14.58 60.03 13.71
N ILE A 72 15.19 61.02 14.35
CA ILE A 72 16.64 61.22 14.40
C ILE A 72 17.07 61.28 15.86
N MET A 73 17.99 60.41 16.25
CA MET A 73 18.66 60.47 17.55
C MET A 73 20.00 61.18 17.36
N GLU A 74 20.26 62.20 18.18
CA GLU A 74 21.47 63.02 18.12
C GLU A 74 22.09 63.29 19.49
N ASN A 75 23.40 63.51 19.51
CA ASN A 75 24.15 63.97 20.68
C ASN A 75 24.99 65.19 20.26
N SER A 76 24.82 66.33 20.94
CA SER A 76 25.52 67.59 20.62
C SER A 76 25.52 67.92 19.12
N SER A 77 24.36 67.78 18.47
CA SER A 77 24.13 68.02 17.03
C SER A 77 24.81 67.02 16.07
N SER A 78 25.44 65.96 16.58
CA SER A 78 25.89 64.82 15.78
C SER A 78 24.81 63.76 15.68
N ILE A 79 24.52 63.28 14.47
CA ILE A 79 23.49 62.27 14.25
C ILE A 79 24.04 60.90 14.68
N VAL A 80 23.37 60.29 15.65
CA VAL A 80 23.70 58.98 16.22
C VAL A 80 22.99 57.87 15.44
N ALA A 81 21.71 58.06 15.11
CA ALA A 81 20.91 57.10 14.34
C ALA A 81 19.69 57.76 13.68
N ARG A 82 19.13 57.10 12.66
CA ARG A 82 17.89 57.49 11.98
C ARG A 82 16.94 56.30 11.86
N GLY A 83 15.64 56.54 11.94
CA GLY A 83 14.61 55.51 11.77
C GLY A 83 13.24 56.11 11.44
N VAL A 84 12.25 55.25 11.20
CA VAL A 84 10.86 55.65 10.91
C VAL A 84 9.97 55.16 12.03
N ASP A 85 9.23 56.06 12.66
CA ASP A 85 8.43 55.90 13.90
C ASP A 85 9.21 55.40 15.14
N VAL A 86 10.33 54.69 14.96
CA VAL A 86 11.23 54.23 16.00
C VAL A 86 12.68 54.42 15.55
N VAL A 87 13.53 54.86 16.47
CA VAL A 87 14.99 54.90 16.29
C VAL A 87 15.66 54.23 17.49
N TRP A 88 16.73 53.48 17.25
CA TRP A 88 17.54 52.87 18.30
C TRP A 88 19.02 52.91 17.94
N SER A 89 19.87 52.94 18.96
CA SER A 89 21.31 52.85 18.80
C SER A 89 21.98 52.33 20.07
N ILE A 90 23.21 51.84 19.91
CA ILE A 90 24.09 51.51 21.04
C ILE A 90 24.77 52.80 21.49
N ILE A 91 24.62 53.13 22.77
CA ILE A 91 25.19 54.34 23.37
C ILE A 91 26.32 53.93 24.32
N ARG A 92 27.51 54.47 24.07
CA ARG A 92 28.75 54.10 24.78
C ARG A 92 29.30 55.18 25.70
N HIS A 93 28.68 56.36 25.72
CA HIS A 93 29.15 57.49 26.50
C HIS A 93 28.00 58.14 27.27
N ASP A 94 28.32 58.65 28.45
CA ASP A 94 27.40 59.44 29.25
C ASP A 94 27.10 60.77 28.55
N GLY A 95 25.85 61.22 28.58
CA GLY A 95 25.49 62.50 27.98
C GLY A 95 24.00 62.69 27.73
N ASN A 96 23.66 63.89 27.24
CA ASN A 96 22.30 64.22 26.81
C ASN A 96 22.11 63.83 25.34
N TYR A 97 21.13 62.98 25.10
CA TYR A 97 20.71 62.56 23.78
C TYR A 97 19.34 63.14 23.48
N THR A 98 19.17 63.68 22.27
CA THR A 98 17.90 64.25 21.82
C THR A 98 17.33 63.40 20.71
N CYS A 99 16.07 63.02 20.83
CA CYS A 99 15.31 62.40 19.75
C CYS A 99 14.39 63.46 19.12
N ASN A 100 14.52 63.66 17.81
CA ASN A 100 13.72 64.58 17.02
C ASN A 100 12.85 63.80 16.05
N ALA A 101 11.54 64.03 16.06
CA ALA A 101 10.60 63.49 15.08
C ALA A 101 10.30 64.57 14.04
N LYS A 102 10.59 64.27 12.77
CA LYS A 102 10.35 65.14 11.63
C LYS A 102 9.19 64.63 10.78
N ASP A 103 8.35 65.56 10.33
CA ASP A 103 7.27 65.25 9.39
C ASP A 103 7.82 65.01 7.97
N SER A 104 6.92 64.69 7.02
CA SER A 104 7.26 64.44 5.61
C SER A 104 7.85 65.66 4.88
N GLN A 105 7.72 66.86 5.46
CA GLN A 105 8.26 68.11 4.94
C GLN A 105 9.61 68.47 5.59
N GLY A 106 10.07 67.69 6.58
CA GLY A 106 11.34 67.87 7.27
C GLY A 106 11.28 68.78 8.51
N HIS A 107 10.09 69.26 8.91
CA HIS A 107 9.92 70.08 10.11
C HIS A 107 9.91 69.22 11.37
N VAL A 108 10.57 69.68 12.44
CA VAL A 108 10.58 68.97 13.74
C VAL A 108 9.22 69.15 14.41
N SER A 109 8.42 68.08 14.41
CA SER A 109 7.08 68.05 15.00
C SER A 109 7.11 67.76 16.51
N ALA A 110 8.11 67.00 16.97
CA ALA A 110 8.36 66.76 18.39
C ALA A 110 9.84 66.55 18.65
N SER A 111 10.31 66.96 19.84
CA SER A 111 11.68 66.73 20.30
C SER A 111 11.66 66.33 21.77
N LYS A 112 12.45 65.33 22.15
CA LYS A 112 12.59 64.89 23.53
C LYS A 112 14.05 64.56 23.84
N THR A 113 14.58 65.24 24.86
CA THR A 113 15.93 65.00 25.39
C THR A 113 15.87 64.08 26.60
N PHE A 114 16.82 63.16 26.69
CA PHE A 114 16.98 62.24 27.80
C PHE A 114 18.48 62.08 28.11
N TYR A 115 18.79 61.86 29.38
CA TYR A 115 20.17 61.63 29.80
C TYR A 115 20.47 60.13 29.78
N VAL A 116 21.63 59.75 29.24
CA VAL A 116 22.11 58.37 29.23
C VAL A 116 23.28 58.24 30.17
N ARG A 117 23.22 57.22 31.04
CA ARG A 117 24.29 56.82 31.95
C ARG A 117 24.72 55.39 31.62
N VAL A 118 26.00 55.21 31.30
CA VAL A 118 26.61 53.92 30.97
C VAL A 118 27.15 53.27 32.23
N VAL A 119 26.54 52.16 32.65
CA VAL A 119 26.81 51.47 33.92
C VAL A 119 27.66 50.21 33.77
N ASP A 120 28.38 50.05 32.64
CA ASP A 120 29.20 48.88 32.34
C ASP A 120 30.09 48.44 33.50
N LYS A 121 30.77 49.39 34.15
CA LYS A 121 31.69 49.15 35.27
C LYS A 121 31.05 48.39 36.45
N TYR A 122 29.74 48.54 36.64
CA TYR A 122 29.03 47.96 37.77
C TYR A 122 28.41 46.59 37.47
N ILE A 123 28.30 46.21 36.19
CA ILE A 123 27.47 45.06 35.77
C ILE A 123 28.22 44.14 34.80
N CYS A 124 28.59 44.64 33.62
CA CYS A 124 29.12 43.84 32.52
C CYS A 124 30.65 43.96 32.37
N GLY A 125 31.29 44.91 33.03
CA GLY A 125 32.70 45.27 32.84
C GLY A 125 33.72 44.43 33.62
N ASN A 126 33.28 43.56 34.54
CA ASN A 126 34.15 42.73 35.40
C ASN A 126 33.85 41.22 35.29
N ASP A 127 33.32 40.75 34.16
CA ASP A 127 32.83 39.36 33.95
C ASP A 127 31.80 38.88 35.00
N LEU A 128 31.19 39.83 35.72
CA LEU A 128 30.20 39.56 36.75
C LEU A 128 28.86 39.14 36.13
N CYS A 129 28.46 39.79 35.05
CA CYS A 129 27.28 39.46 34.27
C CYS A 129 27.61 39.46 32.77
N GLU A 130 26.96 38.57 32.02
CA GLU A 130 26.97 38.57 30.55
C GLU A 130 25.82 39.46 30.05
N CYS A 131 26.12 40.42 29.19
CA CYS A 131 25.15 41.42 28.73
C CYS A 131 25.15 41.50 27.20
N ASP A 132 23.97 41.36 26.59
CA ASP A 132 23.83 41.33 25.14
C ASP A 132 22.61 42.12 24.67
N GLY A 133 22.78 42.87 23.57
CA GLY A 133 21.71 43.64 22.95
C GLY A 133 21.44 43.13 21.54
N GLY A 134 20.23 42.63 21.31
CA GLY A 134 19.78 42.09 20.04
C GLY A 134 18.51 42.77 19.54
N GLN A 135 18.25 42.63 18.24
CA GLN A 135 17.07 43.19 17.58
C GLN A 135 16.41 42.15 16.68
N ASN A 136 15.07 42.16 16.64
CA ASN A 136 14.29 41.42 15.65
C ASN A 136 13.09 42.28 15.20
N GLY A 137 13.17 42.89 14.01
CA GLY A 137 12.18 43.88 13.56
C GLY A 137 12.19 45.16 14.43
N SER A 138 11.02 45.68 14.84
CA SER A 138 10.94 46.83 15.76
C SER A 138 11.12 46.46 17.25
N PHE A 139 11.27 45.16 17.55
CA PHE A 139 11.46 44.66 18.90
C PHE A 139 12.95 44.64 19.27
N ILE A 140 13.25 45.20 20.44
CA ILE A 140 14.60 45.22 21.02
C ILE A 140 14.61 44.28 22.21
N ARG A 141 15.64 43.45 22.26
CA ARG A 141 15.91 42.54 23.35
C ARG A 141 17.25 42.92 23.99
N ASN A 142 17.20 43.36 25.24
CA ASN A 142 18.38 43.70 26.02
C ASN A 142 18.47 42.72 27.20
N LEU A 143 19.47 41.85 27.14
CA LEU A 143 19.68 40.73 28.05
C LEU A 143 20.76 41.06 29.07
N VAL A 144 20.44 40.84 30.35
CA VAL A 144 21.41 40.81 31.45
C VAL A 144 21.37 39.45 32.13
N LYS A 145 22.51 38.76 32.15
CA LYS A 145 22.61 37.38 32.61
C LYS A 145 23.71 37.24 33.67
N CYS A 146 23.27 37.19 34.93
CA CYS A 146 24.12 37.02 36.11
C CYS A 146 23.71 35.72 36.83
N HIS A 147 24.30 34.59 36.44
CA HIS A 147 24.00 33.29 37.06
C HIS A 147 25.24 32.68 37.68
N ARG A 148 25.07 31.85 38.73
CA ARG A 148 26.17 31.15 39.43
C ARG A 148 27.20 32.10 40.05
N LYS A 149 26.73 33.21 40.62
CA LYS A 149 27.54 34.23 41.30
C LYS A 149 27.29 34.15 42.80
N THR A 150 28.38 34.05 43.57
CA THR A 150 28.35 33.92 45.03
C THR A 150 28.17 35.26 45.75
N ASN A 151 28.53 36.39 45.11
CA ASN A 151 28.45 37.74 45.69
C ASN A 151 27.62 38.68 44.79
N ILE A 152 26.30 38.53 44.79
CA ILE A 152 25.38 39.53 44.23
C ILE A 152 25.05 40.55 45.34
N THR A 153 25.61 41.75 45.25
CA THR A 153 25.36 42.83 46.23
C THR A 153 24.05 43.56 45.97
N THR A 154 23.45 44.16 46.99
CA THR A 154 22.30 45.08 46.85
C THR A 154 22.59 46.22 45.87
N GLN A 155 23.81 46.76 45.89
CA GLN A 155 24.29 47.75 44.93
C GLN A 155 24.24 47.28 43.46
N LEU A 156 24.33 45.97 43.19
CA LEU A 156 24.23 45.44 41.83
C LEU A 156 22.78 45.43 41.36
N LEU A 157 21.85 45.00 42.24
CA LEU A 157 20.42 44.97 41.97
C LEU A 157 19.86 46.38 41.72
N GLU A 158 20.35 47.37 42.46
CA GLU A 158 19.99 48.78 42.25
C GLU A 158 20.51 49.33 40.92
N ASN A 159 21.67 48.86 40.45
CA ASN A 159 22.31 49.39 39.24
C ASN A 159 21.84 48.75 37.93
N ILE A 160 21.02 47.69 37.96
CA ILE A 160 20.50 47.00 36.75
C ILE A 160 20.05 48.01 35.67
N PRO A 161 20.50 47.90 34.41
CA PRO A 161 20.21 48.92 33.41
C PRO A 161 18.71 49.01 33.17
N THR A 162 18.13 50.22 33.16
CA THR A 162 16.69 50.43 32.90
C THR A 162 16.29 50.00 31.48
N THR A 163 17.28 49.85 30.60
CA THR A 163 17.16 49.29 29.25
C THR A 163 16.88 47.78 29.20
N THR A 164 17.05 47.06 30.31
CA THR A 164 16.92 45.59 30.37
C THR A 164 15.51 45.13 30.05
N THR A 165 15.38 44.16 29.14
CA THR A 165 14.11 43.46 28.86
C THR A 165 14.10 42.06 29.47
N ASP A 166 15.26 41.41 29.52
CA ASP A 166 15.40 40.03 29.99
C ASP A 166 16.47 39.98 31.07
N LEU A 167 16.09 39.58 32.29
CA LEU A 167 16.98 39.54 33.45
C LEU A 167 17.07 38.12 34.02
N PHE A 168 18.28 37.56 34.04
CA PHE A 168 18.56 36.25 34.60
C PHE A 168 19.46 36.40 35.82
N LEU A 169 18.90 36.12 37.00
CA LEU A 169 19.53 36.17 38.32
C LEU A 169 19.52 34.79 39.00
N ASN A 170 19.39 33.71 38.24
CA ASN A 170 19.21 32.37 38.78
C ASN A 170 20.49 31.74 39.31
N ASN A 171 20.36 30.82 40.26
CA ASN A 171 21.46 30.05 40.84
C ASN A 171 22.51 30.95 41.51
N ASN A 172 22.04 31.93 42.29
CA ASN A 172 22.88 32.81 43.11
C ASN A 172 22.52 32.61 44.60
N SER A 173 23.12 33.41 45.48
CA SER A 173 22.87 33.37 46.93
C SER A 173 21.95 34.49 47.41
N ILE A 174 20.92 34.84 46.65
CA ILE A 174 19.97 35.91 47.01
C ILE A 174 18.97 35.37 48.05
N GLU A 175 18.97 35.95 49.25
CA GLU A 175 18.07 35.52 50.34
C GLU A 175 16.81 36.38 50.47
N GLU A 176 16.84 37.64 50.03
CA GLU A 176 15.70 38.56 50.14
C GLU A 176 15.68 39.51 48.93
N ILE A 177 14.47 39.87 48.48
CA ILE A 177 14.27 40.94 47.49
C ILE A 177 13.64 42.13 48.23
N GLY A 178 14.33 43.27 48.19
CA GLY A 178 13.89 44.50 48.86
C GLY A 178 12.62 45.10 48.25
N ALA A 179 12.01 46.03 48.98
CA ALA A 179 10.84 46.76 48.50
C ALA A 179 11.19 47.60 47.25
N GLY A 180 10.39 47.49 46.19
CA GLY A 180 10.58 48.26 44.96
C GLY A 180 11.86 47.99 44.16
N THR A 181 12.59 46.89 44.42
CA THR A 181 13.90 46.60 43.78
C THR A 181 13.85 46.67 42.24
N PHE A 182 12.80 46.18 41.59
CA PHE A 182 12.68 46.17 40.12
C PHE A 182 11.74 47.23 39.56
N ARG A 183 11.31 48.20 40.38
CA ARG A 183 10.29 49.20 40.03
C ARG A 183 10.67 50.04 38.81
N ASP A 184 11.94 50.39 38.67
CA ASP A 184 12.42 51.30 37.62
C ASP A 184 12.68 50.58 36.27
N LEU A 185 12.47 49.26 36.22
CA LEU A 185 12.71 48.42 35.03
C LEU A 185 11.44 48.31 34.16
N GLU A 186 10.93 49.45 33.68
CA GLU A 186 9.64 49.56 32.98
C GLU A 186 9.51 48.76 31.67
N ASN A 187 10.63 48.25 31.13
CA ASN A 187 10.66 47.43 29.91
C ASN A 187 10.93 45.95 30.18
N LEU A 188 11.04 45.56 31.43
CA LEU A 188 11.29 44.19 31.81
C LEU A 188 10.11 43.31 31.37
N GLN A 189 10.43 42.23 30.67
CA GLN A 189 9.50 41.24 30.17
C GLN A 189 9.74 39.88 30.82
N TYR A 190 10.99 39.55 31.14
CA TYR A 190 11.36 38.30 31.78
C TYR A 190 12.28 38.57 32.96
N ILE A 191 11.96 37.97 34.11
CA ILE A 191 12.87 37.90 35.25
C ILE A 191 12.96 36.48 35.80
N VAL A 192 14.18 35.95 35.87
CA VAL A 192 14.46 34.60 36.37
C VAL A 192 15.25 34.70 37.67
N LEU A 193 14.61 34.38 38.79
CA LEU A 193 15.17 34.39 40.15
C LEU A 193 15.29 32.97 40.73
N SER A 194 15.08 31.95 39.90
CA SER A 194 15.05 30.55 40.33
C SER A 194 16.40 30.09 40.92
N ASP A 195 16.42 29.05 41.77
CA ASP A 195 17.63 28.54 42.42
C ASP A 195 18.34 29.56 43.33
N ASN A 196 17.59 30.42 44.03
CA ASN A 196 18.12 31.33 45.04
C ASN A 196 17.44 31.06 46.38
N PRO A 197 18.12 31.13 47.54
CA PRO A 197 17.49 30.91 48.84
C PRO A 197 16.55 32.05 49.32
N ILE A 198 15.73 32.61 48.43
CA ILE A 198 14.85 33.78 48.69
C ILE A 198 13.74 33.40 49.67
N ARG A 199 13.73 34.01 50.86
CA ARG A 199 12.71 33.76 51.90
C ARG A 199 11.58 34.76 51.88
N THR A 200 11.87 36.00 51.51
CA THR A 200 10.94 37.12 51.61
C THR A 200 10.99 38.00 50.36
N LEU A 201 9.82 38.49 49.95
CA LEU A 201 9.65 39.48 48.89
C LEU A 201 9.10 40.77 49.51
N GLY A 202 9.84 41.87 49.36
CA GLY A 202 9.42 43.18 49.84
C GLY A 202 8.20 43.72 49.09
N ASP A 203 7.52 44.70 49.69
CA ASP A 203 6.36 45.34 49.08
C ASP A 203 6.73 46.02 47.76
N GLN A 204 5.85 45.90 46.76
CA GLN A 204 6.03 46.48 45.42
C GLN A 204 7.33 46.07 44.71
N ALA A 205 7.99 44.99 45.13
CA ALA A 205 9.22 44.48 44.53
C ALA A 205 9.10 44.29 43.01
N PHE A 206 7.92 43.87 42.54
CA PHE A 206 7.59 43.64 41.12
C PHE A 206 6.52 44.59 40.57
N SER A 207 6.38 45.80 41.13
CA SER A 207 5.42 46.81 40.68
C SER A 207 5.84 47.45 39.34
N ILE A 208 5.65 46.72 38.23
CA ILE A 208 6.02 47.14 36.86
C ILE A 208 4.75 47.33 36.02
N HIS A 209 4.61 48.48 35.35
CA HIS A 209 3.38 48.91 34.68
C HIS A 209 3.19 48.36 33.25
N ARG A 210 3.38 47.06 33.01
CA ARG A 210 3.22 46.46 31.66
C ARG A 210 2.54 45.10 31.62
N GLU A 211 1.55 44.96 30.75
CA GLU A 211 0.66 43.80 30.50
C GLU A 211 1.32 42.39 30.33
N LYS A 212 2.66 42.22 30.34
CA LYS A 212 3.34 40.96 29.95
C LYS A 212 4.66 40.62 30.68
N LEU A 213 4.84 40.99 31.95
CA LEU A 213 6.01 40.54 32.74
C LEU A 213 5.89 39.06 33.13
N ARG A 214 6.96 38.26 33.03
CA ARG A 214 7.02 36.87 33.49
C ARG A 214 8.07 36.69 34.57
N ILE A 215 7.69 36.10 35.71
CA ILE A 215 8.50 36.02 36.92
C ILE A 215 8.73 34.55 37.29
N PHE A 216 9.99 34.09 37.28
CA PHE A 216 10.32 32.70 37.61
C PHE A 216 11.06 32.62 38.95
N LEU A 217 10.40 32.11 39.99
CA LEU A 217 10.91 32.01 41.38
C LEU A 217 11.12 30.55 41.83
N MET A 218 11.36 29.61 40.90
CA MET A 218 11.39 28.19 41.22
C MET A 218 12.57 27.84 42.14
N ARG A 219 12.42 26.85 43.03
CA ARG A 219 13.50 26.40 43.94
C ARG A 219 14.07 27.58 44.78
N THR A 220 13.17 28.36 45.41
CA THR A 220 13.46 29.48 46.33
C THR A 220 12.86 29.29 47.73
N LYS A 221 13.43 29.79 48.83
CA LYS A 221 12.95 29.57 50.23
C LYS A 221 11.65 30.26 50.66
N LEU A 222 10.73 30.53 49.74
CA LEU A 222 9.54 31.35 49.98
C LEU A 222 8.41 30.50 50.58
N GLU A 223 8.07 30.76 51.84
CA GLU A 223 7.02 30.04 52.59
C GLU A 223 5.63 30.70 52.47
N GLU A 224 5.57 32.01 52.18
CA GLU A 224 4.32 32.78 52.14
C GLU A 224 4.27 33.68 50.89
N PHE A 225 3.12 33.69 50.20
CA PHE A 225 2.89 34.56 49.04
C PHE A 225 2.18 35.86 49.45
N LYS A 226 2.91 36.99 49.42
CA LYS A 226 2.37 38.32 49.77
C LYS A 226 1.93 39.10 48.54
N LEU A 227 0.64 39.48 48.50
CA LEU A 227 0.06 40.22 47.39
C LEU A 227 0.66 41.63 47.21
N THR A 228 1.10 42.24 48.31
CA THR A 228 1.69 43.58 48.35
C THR A 228 3.00 43.67 47.57
N SER A 229 3.74 42.57 47.43
CA SER A 229 4.95 42.49 46.60
C SER A 229 4.68 42.68 45.10
N PHE A 230 3.42 42.48 44.67
CA PHE A 230 2.97 42.52 43.27
C PHE A 230 1.88 43.59 43.03
N GLN A 231 1.73 44.57 43.94
CA GLN A 231 0.71 45.62 43.84
C GLN A 231 0.76 46.32 42.47
N ASN A 232 -0.39 46.52 41.81
CA ASN A 232 -0.56 46.97 40.41
C ASN A 232 -0.05 46.00 39.30
N GLY A 233 0.54 44.85 39.66
CA GLY A 233 1.07 43.85 38.74
C GLY A 233 0.31 42.51 38.68
N LEU A 234 -0.86 42.41 39.34
CA LEU A 234 -1.64 41.16 39.42
C LEU A 234 -2.39 40.78 38.13
N ASP A 235 -2.63 41.74 37.24
CA ASP A 235 -3.12 41.47 35.88
C ASP A 235 -2.02 40.91 34.97
N LEU A 236 -0.78 40.84 35.47
CA LEU A 236 0.46 40.56 34.74
C LEU A 236 1.10 39.22 35.12
N LEU A 237 0.42 38.35 35.87
CA LEU A 237 0.99 37.10 36.39
C LEU A 237 0.52 35.87 35.59
N PRO A 238 1.15 35.54 34.43
CA PRO A 238 0.87 34.29 33.72
C PRO A 238 1.80 33.13 34.11
N VAL A 239 2.88 33.36 34.87
CA VAL A 239 3.76 32.29 35.35
C VAL A 239 4.43 32.75 36.64
N LEU A 240 4.13 32.07 37.76
CA LEU A 240 4.86 32.15 39.00
C LEU A 240 5.17 30.71 39.42
N GLY A 241 6.44 30.36 39.59
CA GLY A 241 6.84 29.08 40.17
C GLY A 241 7.61 29.34 41.46
N VAL A 242 7.31 28.63 42.54
CA VAL A 242 7.96 28.76 43.87
C VAL A 242 8.42 27.35 44.34
N GLN A 243 9.29 27.28 45.37
CA GLN A 243 10.19 26.17 45.78
C GLN A 243 9.80 24.70 45.60
N THR A 244 10.85 23.86 45.40
CA THR A 244 11.19 22.74 46.31
C THR A 244 12.73 22.62 46.53
N ASP A 245 13.15 22.31 47.76
CA ASP A 245 14.54 21.99 48.20
C ASP A 245 14.81 20.49 47.97
N GLU A 246 16.01 20.12 47.49
CA GLU A 246 16.35 18.73 47.07
C GLU A 246 16.48 17.68 48.20
N ASN A 247 16.09 17.97 49.46
CA ASN A 247 16.45 17.09 50.58
C ASN A 247 15.40 16.85 51.69
N LYS A 248 14.10 17.10 51.44
CA LYS A 248 13.04 16.75 52.41
C LYS A 248 11.78 16.18 51.74
N THR A 249 11.75 14.85 51.61
CA THR A 249 10.52 14.09 51.36
C THR A 249 9.67 14.02 52.63
N ASP A 250 8.84 15.03 52.88
CA ASP A 250 7.48 14.90 53.45
C ASP A 250 6.91 16.28 53.82
N GLU A 251 5.69 16.55 53.35
CA GLU A 251 4.75 17.59 53.81
C GLU A 251 5.15 19.08 53.72
N SER A 252 6.34 19.48 53.27
CA SER A 252 6.74 20.91 53.15
C SER A 252 6.87 21.44 51.71
N GLU A 253 6.33 20.74 50.71
CA GLU A 253 6.60 20.97 49.27
C GLU A 253 5.38 21.53 48.49
N PHE A 254 4.61 22.44 49.08
CA PHE A 254 3.44 23.04 48.41
C PHE A 254 3.37 24.54 48.66
N ILE A 255 2.83 25.27 47.69
CA ILE A 255 2.51 26.69 47.89
C ILE A 255 1.12 26.74 48.53
N ASP A 256 1.04 27.23 49.77
CA ASP A 256 -0.25 27.36 50.42
C ASP A 256 -0.96 28.65 49.96
N ILE A 257 -1.94 28.49 49.07
CA ILE A 257 -2.83 29.59 48.66
C ILE A 257 -4.22 29.47 49.30
N THR A 258 -4.39 28.69 50.38
CA THR A 258 -5.68 28.59 51.10
C THR A 258 -6.15 29.92 51.67
N ASN A 259 -5.24 30.88 51.91
CA ASN A 259 -5.61 32.24 52.31
C ASN A 259 -6.52 32.95 51.28
N PHE A 260 -6.60 32.44 50.04
CA PHE A 260 -7.45 32.92 48.97
C PHE A 260 -8.53 31.90 48.56
N GLU A 261 -8.76 30.87 49.36
CA GLU A 261 -9.78 29.85 49.11
C GLU A 261 -11.16 30.49 48.91
N ASN A 262 -11.92 29.99 47.93
CA ASN A 262 -13.24 30.52 47.53
C ASN A 262 -13.26 31.97 47.02
N THR A 263 -12.11 32.54 46.65
CA THR A 263 -12.05 33.84 45.96
C THR A 263 -11.79 33.64 44.46
N LYS A 264 -12.30 34.57 43.62
CA LYS A 264 -11.97 34.61 42.18
C LYS A 264 -10.46 34.69 41.94
N LEU A 265 -9.74 35.35 42.85
CA LEU A 265 -8.29 35.47 42.82
C LEU A 265 -7.59 34.14 43.11
N GLY A 266 -8.05 33.38 44.10
CA GLY A 266 -7.54 32.04 44.41
C GLY A 266 -7.74 31.06 43.26
N GLU A 267 -8.88 31.12 42.55
CA GLU A 267 -9.10 30.31 41.35
C GLU A 267 -8.21 30.70 40.17
N LYS A 268 -7.98 32.02 39.99
CA LYS A 268 -7.03 32.53 38.98
C LYS A 268 -5.62 32.04 39.30
N LEU A 269 -5.15 32.24 40.54
CA LEU A 269 -3.83 31.79 41.00
C LEU A 269 -3.65 30.29 40.83
N HIS A 270 -4.64 29.50 41.22
CA HIS A 270 -4.64 28.05 41.04
C HIS A 270 -4.47 27.66 39.55
N THR A 271 -5.25 28.27 38.66
CA THR A 271 -5.16 27.99 37.21
C THR A 271 -3.79 28.37 36.64
N GLU A 272 -3.22 29.49 37.09
CA GLU A 272 -1.89 29.92 36.68
C GLU A 272 -0.79 28.99 37.20
N PHE A 273 -0.91 28.43 38.41
CA PHE A 273 0.00 27.39 38.90
C PHE A 273 -0.06 26.10 38.07
N LEU A 274 -1.25 25.70 37.63
CA LEU A 274 -1.44 24.55 36.75
C LEU A 274 -0.81 24.79 35.36
N HIS A 275 -0.98 25.99 34.80
CA HIS A 275 -0.29 26.41 33.57
C HIS A 275 1.23 26.56 33.77
N ALA A 276 1.66 26.91 34.98
CA ALA A 276 3.04 26.85 35.43
C ALA A 276 3.48 25.43 35.86
N GLY A 277 2.72 24.39 35.48
CA GLY A 277 3.09 22.96 35.54
C GLY A 277 3.25 22.40 36.94
N PHE A 278 2.57 23.02 37.89
CA PHE A 278 2.27 22.43 39.17
C PHE A 278 1.10 21.46 39.01
N ALA A 279 1.09 20.41 39.81
CA ALA A 279 0.06 19.38 39.84
C ALA A 279 -0.73 19.47 41.15
N ASP A 280 -2.00 19.09 41.08
CA ASP A 280 -2.86 18.90 42.24
C ASP A 280 -2.69 17.47 42.75
N LEU A 281 -1.65 17.22 43.55
CA LEU A 281 -1.50 15.94 44.24
C LEU A 281 -2.42 15.90 45.49
N ARG A 282 -2.28 14.85 46.32
CA ARG A 282 -3.20 14.47 47.42
C ARG A 282 -3.50 15.56 48.48
N LEU A 283 -2.83 16.71 48.44
CA LEU A 283 -2.93 17.79 49.43
C LEU A 283 -4.09 18.77 49.20
N GLY A 284 -4.73 18.77 48.02
CA GLY A 284 -5.94 19.54 47.72
C GLY A 284 -5.75 20.67 46.69
N LYS A 285 -6.87 21.19 46.14
CA LYS A 285 -6.94 22.15 45.03
C LYS A 285 -6.11 23.43 45.24
N TYR A 286 -6.00 23.92 46.47
CA TYR A 286 -5.28 25.18 46.79
C TYR A 286 -3.88 24.95 47.36
N LYS A 287 -3.30 23.76 47.11
CA LYS A 287 -1.94 23.37 47.52
C LYS A 287 -1.16 22.74 46.35
N PRO A 288 -0.93 23.49 45.25
CA PRO A 288 -0.23 22.99 44.07
C PRO A 288 1.24 22.65 44.38
N LEU A 289 1.75 21.58 43.75
CA LEU A 289 3.13 21.11 43.91
C LEU A 289 3.84 20.94 42.55
N PRO A 290 5.13 21.25 42.43
CA PRO A 290 5.85 21.07 41.16
C PRO A 290 6.00 19.57 40.83
N CYS A 291 5.99 19.23 39.54
CA CYS A 291 6.24 17.86 39.12
C CYS A 291 7.72 17.44 39.27
N PRO A 292 8.00 16.19 39.68
CA PRO A 292 9.38 15.70 39.78
C PRO A 292 10.06 15.64 38.41
N ALA A 293 11.39 15.75 38.40
CA ALA A 293 12.19 15.66 37.18
C ALA A 293 11.85 14.38 36.37
N GLY A 294 11.76 14.54 35.06
CA GLY A 294 11.32 13.47 34.15
C GLY A 294 9.80 13.29 34.08
N THR A 295 9.01 14.21 34.65
CA THR A 295 7.55 14.24 34.52
C THR A 295 7.04 15.63 34.12
N HIS A 296 5.84 15.71 33.54
CA HIS A 296 5.21 16.97 33.13
C HIS A 296 3.70 16.96 33.43
N VAL A 297 3.09 18.14 33.48
CA VAL A 297 1.62 18.34 33.47
C VAL A 297 1.25 18.99 32.14
N GLY A 298 0.12 18.58 31.55
CA GLY A 298 -0.36 19.19 30.31
C GLY A 298 -1.86 18.97 30.07
N PRO A 299 -2.43 19.57 29.01
CA PRO A 299 -3.84 19.46 28.66
C PRO A 299 -4.24 17.98 28.52
N GLY A 300 -5.16 17.51 29.38
CA GLY A 300 -5.65 16.11 29.37
C GLY A 300 -5.05 15.19 30.45
N THR A 301 -4.05 15.64 31.21
CA THR A 301 -3.43 14.86 32.32
C THR A 301 -4.23 14.88 33.63
N LYS A 302 -5.40 15.57 33.66
CA LYS A 302 -6.17 15.86 34.88
C LYS A 302 -5.32 16.48 36.00
N TYR A 303 -4.38 17.35 35.62
CA TYR A 303 -3.50 18.06 36.55
C TYR A 303 -2.64 17.13 37.43
N LYS A 304 -2.27 15.97 36.89
CA LYS A 304 -1.35 15.00 37.51
C LYS A 304 -0.05 14.92 36.73
N CYS A 305 1.06 14.73 37.44
CA CYS A 305 2.36 14.50 36.82
C CYS A 305 2.38 13.21 36.00
N THR A 306 2.68 13.31 34.70
CA THR A 306 2.89 12.19 33.77
C THR A 306 4.34 12.05 33.37
N LYS A 307 4.85 10.82 33.32
CA LYS A 307 6.26 10.54 32.94
C LYS A 307 6.56 11.01 31.53
N CYS A 308 7.77 11.55 31.34
CA CYS A 308 8.23 11.97 30.03
C CYS A 308 8.34 10.79 29.06
N PRO A 309 7.94 11.00 27.80
CA PRO A 309 8.20 10.09 26.71
C PRO A 309 9.64 9.60 26.58
N ALA A 310 9.84 8.38 26.11
CA ALA A 310 11.10 8.05 25.44
C ALA A 310 11.30 9.00 24.24
N GLY A 311 12.53 9.47 24.03
CA GLY A 311 12.86 10.51 23.04
C GLY A 311 12.71 11.97 23.51
N GLY A 312 12.15 12.19 24.70
CA GLY A 312 12.08 13.49 25.36
C GLY A 312 12.63 13.44 26.79
N TYR A 313 13.01 14.60 27.30
CA TYR A 313 13.46 14.76 28.69
C TYR A 313 12.80 15.98 29.31
N TYR A 314 12.70 15.98 30.64
CA TYR A 314 12.37 17.19 31.38
C TYR A 314 13.64 18.04 31.53
N SER A 315 13.63 19.32 31.16
CA SER A 315 14.83 20.17 31.30
C SER A 315 14.82 20.87 32.66
N ASP A 316 15.86 20.63 33.46
CA ASP A 316 16.14 21.26 34.75
C ASP A 316 16.81 22.64 34.63
N THR A 317 17.31 23.01 33.44
CA THR A 317 18.25 24.15 33.28
C THR A 317 17.61 25.52 33.01
N VAL A 318 16.30 25.57 32.75
CA VAL A 318 15.50 26.79 32.73
C VAL A 318 14.15 26.38 33.28
N ALA A 319 13.44 27.27 33.94
CA ALA A 319 12.02 27.15 34.28
C ALA A 319 11.10 26.92 33.08
N HIS A 320 11.36 25.88 32.29
CA HIS A 320 10.58 25.48 31.13
C HIS A 320 9.44 24.61 31.63
N VAL A 321 8.48 25.31 32.19
CA VAL A 321 7.16 24.75 32.35
C VAL A 321 6.52 24.76 30.97
N ASN A 322 6.26 23.57 30.44
CA ASN A 322 5.64 23.42 29.14
C ASN A 322 4.67 22.26 29.20
N ASP A 323 3.60 22.35 28.41
CA ASP A 323 2.53 21.34 28.33
C ASP A 323 3.05 19.94 27.93
N SER A 324 4.31 19.85 27.49
CA SER A 324 5.00 18.62 27.06
C SER A 324 6.51 18.66 27.35
N CYS A 325 7.10 17.47 27.47
CA CYS A 325 8.53 17.32 27.69
C CYS A 325 9.39 17.94 26.59
N THR A 326 10.55 18.47 26.98
CA THR A 326 11.55 18.98 26.05
C THR A 326 12.06 17.87 25.16
N ARG A 327 12.18 18.13 23.87
CA ARG A 327 12.69 17.15 22.93
C ARG A 327 14.21 17.07 22.98
N CYS A 328 14.76 15.88 22.76
CA CYS A 328 16.21 15.73 22.58
C CYS A 328 16.72 16.56 21.38
N PRO A 329 17.97 17.06 21.43
CA PRO A 329 18.64 17.64 20.28
C PRO A 329 18.56 16.72 19.06
N ASN A 330 18.61 17.30 17.85
CA ASN A 330 18.60 16.51 16.62
C ASN A 330 19.68 15.42 16.68
N ARG A 331 19.35 14.22 16.18
CA ARG A 331 20.22 13.03 16.17
C ARG A 331 20.51 12.41 17.53
N THR A 332 19.71 12.74 18.54
CA THR A 332 19.80 12.12 19.87
C THR A 332 18.42 11.68 20.36
N TYR A 333 18.39 10.69 21.25
CA TYR A 333 17.17 10.11 21.82
C TYR A 333 17.41 9.71 23.28
N VAL A 334 16.34 9.50 24.05
CA VAL A 334 16.44 8.90 25.39
C VAL A 334 16.26 7.40 25.27
N ASP A 335 17.30 6.65 25.63
CA ASP A 335 17.23 5.19 25.69
C ASP A 335 16.24 4.72 26.78
N VAL A 336 15.61 3.57 26.55
CA VAL A 336 14.65 2.98 27.51
C VAL A 336 15.26 2.79 28.91
N LYS A 337 16.56 2.51 29.01
CA LYS A 337 17.30 2.37 30.27
C LYS A 337 17.33 3.66 31.10
N TYR A 338 17.30 4.81 30.45
CA TYR A 338 17.37 6.14 31.08
C TYR A 338 16.02 6.85 31.06
N SER A 339 14.93 6.12 30.77
CA SER A 339 13.57 6.65 30.73
C SER A 339 12.91 6.60 32.12
N PRO A 340 12.17 7.65 32.55
CA PRO A 340 11.96 8.91 31.84
C PRO A 340 13.20 9.81 31.88
N GLY A 341 13.48 10.51 30.78
CA GLY A 341 14.63 11.41 30.70
C GLY A 341 14.49 12.58 31.67
N THR A 342 15.44 12.72 32.60
CA THR A 342 15.40 13.73 33.67
C THR A 342 16.12 15.04 33.33
N ASN A 343 17.01 15.02 32.34
CA ASN A 343 17.79 16.18 31.88
C ASN A 343 18.35 15.93 30.47
N ARG A 344 19.05 16.93 29.92
CA ARG A 344 19.62 16.87 28.57
C ARG A 344 20.67 15.76 28.39
N ILE A 345 21.35 15.36 29.47
CA ILE A 345 22.40 14.33 29.44
C ILE A 345 21.80 12.93 29.19
N ALA A 346 20.50 12.74 29.48
CA ALA A 346 19.78 11.51 29.15
C ALA A 346 19.63 11.29 27.62
N CYS A 347 19.87 12.32 26.80
CA CYS A 347 19.86 12.21 25.34
C CYS A 347 21.19 11.60 24.84
N VAL A 348 21.13 10.38 24.33
CA VAL A 348 22.25 9.66 23.72
C VAL A 348 22.23 9.78 22.19
N ALA A 349 23.39 9.64 21.55
CA ALA A 349 23.49 9.68 20.09
C ALA A 349 22.72 8.53 19.44
N CYS A 350 22.13 8.78 18.27
CA CYS A 350 21.43 7.74 17.53
C CYS A 350 22.38 6.61 17.07
N PRO A 351 21.90 5.36 17.06
CA PRO A 351 22.73 4.20 16.79
C PRO A 351 23.10 4.09 15.31
N GLN A 352 24.00 3.17 14.95
CA GLN A 352 24.50 3.07 13.58
C GLN A 352 23.39 2.67 12.58
N GLY A 353 23.49 3.15 11.34
CA GLY A 353 22.52 2.85 10.27
C GLY A 353 21.23 3.68 10.30
N THR A 354 21.15 4.73 11.12
CA THR A 354 20.01 5.65 11.17
C THR A 354 20.18 6.88 10.27
N ALA A 355 19.06 7.46 9.83
CA ALA A 355 19.03 8.61 8.94
C ALA A 355 19.52 9.91 9.60
N GLU A 356 20.32 10.66 8.85
CA GLU A 356 20.94 11.91 9.29
C GLU A 356 20.03 13.15 9.16
N GLN A 357 18.98 13.05 8.35
CA GLN A 357 18.08 14.15 7.97
C GLN A 357 16.81 14.24 8.82
N ASP A 358 16.58 13.36 9.81
CA ASP A 358 15.38 13.43 10.64
C ASP A 358 15.37 14.74 11.46
N THR A 359 14.62 15.72 10.96
CA THR A 359 14.36 17.02 11.60
C THR A 359 13.40 16.90 12.79
N LEU A 360 12.79 15.74 12.98
CA LEU A 360 12.03 15.41 14.17
C LEU A 360 12.93 14.69 15.17
N SER A 361 13.06 15.30 16.35
CA SER A 361 13.49 14.59 17.55
C SER A 361 12.78 13.24 17.62
N SER A 362 13.55 12.18 17.78
CA SER A 362 13.04 10.83 17.96
C SER A 362 11.89 10.84 18.97
N LYS A 363 10.73 10.30 18.59
CA LYS A 363 9.61 10.09 19.52
C LYS A 363 9.97 8.90 20.43
N PHE A 364 9.06 7.96 20.68
CA PHE A 364 9.25 6.84 21.61
C PHE A 364 10.18 5.70 21.12
N ARG A 365 11.11 5.97 20.20
CA ARG A 365 12.03 4.99 19.56
C ARG A 365 13.34 5.66 19.18
N ALA A 366 14.40 4.92 18.85
CA ALA A 366 15.63 5.51 18.30
C ALA A 366 15.37 6.19 16.94
N CYS A 367 16.32 7.00 16.43
CA CYS A 367 16.21 7.63 15.10
C CYS A 367 15.80 6.64 14.01
N SER A 368 15.07 7.08 12.98
CA SER A 368 14.63 6.20 11.88
C SER A 368 15.82 5.61 11.12
N CYS A 369 15.67 4.43 10.54
CA CYS A 369 16.71 3.80 9.73
C CYS A 369 16.93 4.55 8.41
N LEU A 370 18.12 4.38 7.82
CA LEU A 370 18.39 4.79 6.44
C LEU A 370 17.47 4.05 5.45
N GLU A 371 17.33 4.59 4.24
CA GLU A 371 16.66 3.84 3.14
C GLU A 371 17.34 2.49 2.91
N ASP A 372 16.55 1.44 2.67
CA ASP A 372 17.01 0.04 2.58
C ASP A 372 17.71 -0.49 3.85
N PHE A 373 17.34 0.00 5.04
CA PHE A 373 17.75 -0.56 6.32
C PHE A 373 16.53 -0.98 7.16
N TYR A 374 16.73 -1.94 8.05
CA TYR A 374 15.70 -2.41 8.99
C TYR A 374 16.30 -2.56 10.39
N ARG A 375 15.44 -2.65 11.42
CA ARG A 375 15.88 -2.95 12.79
C ARG A 375 15.09 -4.11 13.39
N ARG A 376 15.65 -4.70 14.43
CA ARG A 376 15.04 -5.76 15.25
C ARG A 376 14.77 -5.32 16.69
N ASP A 377 15.32 -4.19 17.08
CA ASP A 377 15.08 -3.55 18.36
C ASP A 377 14.77 -2.09 18.07
N MET A 378 13.76 -1.57 18.76
CA MET A 378 13.26 -0.22 18.59
C MET A 378 14.28 0.86 19.03
N PHE A 379 15.27 0.49 19.85
CA PHE A 379 16.28 1.39 20.40
C PHE A 379 17.72 1.06 19.93
N ASP A 380 17.93 0.04 19.12
CA ASP A 380 19.27 -0.38 18.64
C ASP A 380 19.53 0.02 17.16
N SER A 381 20.74 -0.32 16.70
CA SER A 381 21.26 -0.09 15.37
C SER A 381 20.41 -0.71 14.26
N CYS A 382 20.43 -0.07 13.09
CA CYS A 382 19.80 -0.58 11.89
C CYS A 382 20.79 -1.42 11.07
N PHE A 383 20.26 -2.45 10.42
CA PHE A 383 21.00 -3.38 9.58
C PHE A 383 20.63 -3.15 8.11
N ALA A 384 21.63 -3.24 7.24
CA ALA A 384 21.42 -3.15 5.79
C ALA A 384 20.48 -4.27 5.31
N CYS A 385 19.54 -3.94 4.43
CA CYS A 385 18.66 -4.92 3.83
C CYS A 385 19.46 -5.91 2.96
N PRO A 386 19.23 -7.22 3.10
CA PRO A 386 19.97 -8.23 2.34
C PRO A 386 19.66 -8.13 0.84
N ARG A 387 20.69 -7.82 0.03
CA ARG A 387 20.58 -7.67 -1.43
C ARG A 387 20.59 -9.00 -2.19
N ASP A 388 21.10 -10.05 -1.55
CA ASP A 388 21.14 -11.42 -2.04
C ASP A 388 19.75 -12.08 -2.06
N ILE A 389 18.90 -11.71 -1.10
CA ILE A 389 17.54 -12.24 -0.94
C ILE A 389 16.55 -11.48 -1.82
N TYR A 390 16.21 -12.05 -2.97
CA TYR A 390 15.15 -11.50 -3.84
C TYR A 390 13.77 -11.62 -3.17
N GLY A 391 12.94 -10.60 -3.33
CA GLY A 391 11.56 -10.59 -2.83
C GLY A 391 11.35 -9.95 -1.46
N ILE A 392 12.41 -9.41 -0.86
CA ILE A 392 12.36 -8.63 0.38
C ILE A 392 12.57 -7.15 0.07
N VAL A 393 11.96 -6.29 0.89
CA VAL A 393 12.18 -4.85 0.93
C VAL A 393 12.25 -4.41 2.39
N CYS A 394 13.12 -3.45 2.68
CA CYS A 394 13.24 -2.86 4.00
C CYS A 394 12.84 -1.39 3.90
N GLU A 395 11.68 -1.05 4.47
CA GLU A 395 11.09 0.28 4.38
C GLU A 395 10.46 0.64 5.72
N ASN A 396 10.61 1.90 6.16
CA ASN A 396 10.12 2.38 7.47
C ASN A 396 10.62 1.53 8.65
N ASP A 397 11.90 1.17 8.65
CA ASP A 397 12.59 0.34 9.66
C ASP A 397 12.17 -1.14 9.69
N ILE A 398 11.28 -1.58 8.79
CA ILE A 398 10.64 -2.90 8.81
C ILE A 398 11.19 -3.80 7.72
N TYR A 399 11.52 -5.04 8.09
CA TYR A 399 11.88 -6.12 7.18
C TYR A 399 10.63 -6.83 6.65
N GLN A 400 10.31 -6.70 5.36
CA GLN A 400 9.03 -7.20 4.83
C GLN A 400 9.13 -7.75 3.40
N PRO A 401 8.17 -8.58 2.96
CA PRO A 401 8.08 -9.02 1.58
C PRO A 401 7.71 -7.85 0.68
N ARG A 402 8.32 -7.83 -0.50
CA ARG A 402 7.98 -6.90 -1.56
C ARG A 402 6.63 -7.28 -2.16
N VAL A 403 6.00 -6.33 -2.87
CA VAL A 403 4.81 -6.60 -3.70
C VAL A 403 5.04 -7.84 -4.57
N GLY A 404 4.04 -8.72 -4.63
CA GLY A 404 4.12 -10.00 -5.36
C GLY A 404 4.84 -11.13 -4.64
N HIS A 405 5.31 -10.92 -3.41
CA HIS A 405 5.89 -11.96 -2.56
C HIS A 405 5.04 -12.18 -1.30
N TRP A 406 5.06 -13.41 -0.81
CA TRP A 406 4.31 -13.85 0.35
C TRP A 406 5.19 -14.73 1.21
N TRP A 407 5.04 -14.60 2.52
CA TRP A 407 5.66 -15.49 3.46
C TRP A 407 4.68 -15.91 4.55
N LYS A 408 5.09 -16.90 5.34
CA LYS A 408 4.32 -17.36 6.49
C LYS A 408 5.28 -17.72 7.61
N PHE A 409 5.00 -17.21 8.80
CA PHE A 409 5.71 -17.61 10.01
C PHE A 409 5.40 -19.08 10.35
N LEU A 410 6.43 -19.83 10.75
CA LEU A 410 6.30 -21.21 11.20
C LEU A 410 5.44 -21.33 12.47
N ASN A 411 5.53 -20.33 13.35
CA ASN A 411 4.87 -20.32 14.64
C ASN A 411 4.02 -19.05 14.79
N ASP A 412 2.77 -19.20 15.24
CA ASP A 412 1.85 -18.08 15.45
C ASP A 412 2.35 -17.12 16.54
N THR A 413 3.10 -17.61 17.52
CA THR A 413 3.77 -16.76 18.52
C THR A 413 4.74 -15.78 17.87
N ASN A 414 5.60 -16.24 16.97
CA ASN A 414 6.55 -15.38 16.25
C ASN A 414 5.82 -14.39 15.33
N ARG A 415 4.71 -14.80 14.73
CA ARG A 415 3.86 -13.93 13.93
C ARG A 415 3.26 -12.81 14.77
N GLN A 416 2.71 -13.13 15.93
CA GLN A 416 2.11 -12.15 16.84
C GLN A 416 3.16 -11.20 17.42
N LEU A 417 4.31 -11.73 17.87
CA LEU A 417 5.42 -10.91 18.36
C LEU A 417 5.93 -9.95 17.27
N TYR A 418 6.12 -10.43 16.05
CA TYR A 418 6.56 -9.58 14.95
C TYR A 418 5.52 -8.51 14.62
N LYS A 419 4.23 -8.87 14.64
CA LYS A 419 3.15 -7.92 14.44
C LYS A 419 3.15 -6.81 15.49
N SER A 420 3.19 -7.18 16.78
CA SER A 420 3.25 -6.21 17.89
C SER A 420 4.47 -5.30 17.77
N PHE A 421 5.64 -5.86 17.42
CA PHE A 421 6.85 -5.09 17.18
C PHE A 421 6.69 -4.10 16.02
N THR A 422 6.17 -4.52 14.87
CA THR A 422 5.94 -3.61 13.73
C THR A 422 4.88 -2.56 14.02
N ASP A 423 3.82 -2.90 14.77
CA ASP A 423 2.78 -1.96 15.18
C ASP A 423 3.36 -0.89 16.13
N ASN A 424 4.28 -1.27 17.03
CA ASN A 424 5.00 -0.35 17.90
C ASN A 424 5.99 0.54 17.14
N LEU A 425 6.65 0.01 16.10
CA LEU A 425 7.51 0.81 15.22
C LEU A 425 6.73 1.87 14.44
N ILE A 426 5.52 1.57 13.97
CA ILE A 426 4.68 2.49 13.19
C ILE A 426 3.94 3.49 14.10
N SER A 427 3.71 3.14 15.37
CA SER A 427 2.99 3.98 16.32
C SER A 427 3.78 5.23 16.69
N ASP A 428 3.15 6.40 16.52
CA ASP A 428 3.65 7.70 16.98
C ASP A 428 3.37 7.96 18.48
N GLY A 429 2.63 7.06 19.13
CA GLY A 429 2.10 7.22 20.49
C GLY A 429 3.07 6.81 21.60
N SER A 430 2.77 7.29 22.81
CA SER A 430 3.57 7.08 24.01
C SER A 430 3.51 5.72 24.67
N VAL A 431 2.58 4.91 24.17
CA VAL A 431 2.18 3.66 24.81
C VAL A 431 2.62 2.53 23.88
N VAL A 432 3.65 1.81 24.30
CA VAL A 432 4.06 0.55 23.68
C VAL A 432 2.90 -0.44 23.88
N LYS A 433 2.30 -0.94 22.80
CA LYS A 433 1.19 -1.89 22.86
C LYS A 433 1.73 -3.29 23.12
N GLY A 434 1.62 -3.73 24.38
CA GLY A 434 2.32 -4.93 24.87
C GLY A 434 3.82 -4.65 24.97
N ASP A 435 4.51 -5.19 25.98
CA ASP A 435 5.90 -4.86 26.32
C ASP A 435 6.96 -5.34 25.29
N VAL A 436 6.64 -5.33 23.99
CA VAL A 436 7.46 -5.82 22.89
C VAL A 436 8.22 -4.66 22.23
N THR A 437 9.47 -4.49 22.64
CA THR A 437 10.41 -3.50 22.07
C THR A 437 11.44 -4.13 21.12
N HIS A 438 11.51 -5.47 21.10
CA HIS A 438 12.50 -6.22 20.33
C HIS A 438 11.90 -7.49 19.71
N TYR A 439 12.49 -7.95 18.60
CA TYR A 439 12.12 -9.18 17.91
C TYR A 439 13.35 -10.04 17.61
N PHE A 440 13.46 -11.17 18.31
CA PHE A 440 14.55 -12.15 18.16
C PHE A 440 14.18 -13.37 17.30
N GLY A 441 12.95 -13.44 16.79
CA GLY A 441 12.49 -14.59 15.99
C GLY A 441 13.17 -14.66 14.61
N PRO A 442 13.21 -15.86 13.99
CA PRO A 442 13.71 -16.01 12.63
C PRO A 442 12.72 -15.42 11.62
N PHE A 443 13.24 -14.69 10.64
CA PHE A 443 12.42 -14.22 9.53
C PHE A 443 12.00 -15.38 8.61
N PRO A 444 10.73 -15.42 8.17
CA PRO A 444 10.24 -16.42 7.23
C PRO A 444 10.97 -16.39 5.89
N ARG A 445 10.93 -17.52 5.17
CA ARG A 445 11.31 -17.54 3.77
C ARG A 445 10.23 -16.88 2.91
N GLN A 446 10.66 -15.94 2.08
CA GLN A 446 9.84 -15.33 1.05
C GLN A 446 9.60 -16.31 -0.10
N ASN A 447 8.35 -16.37 -0.55
CA ASN A 447 7.94 -17.14 -1.71
C ASN A 447 7.26 -16.19 -2.71
N GLN A 448 7.57 -16.32 -3.99
CA GLN A 448 6.86 -15.57 -5.00
C GLN A 448 5.40 -16.05 -5.10
N CYS A 449 4.47 -15.11 -5.11
CA CYS A 449 3.07 -15.44 -5.31
C CYS A 449 2.82 -15.94 -6.72
N PHE A 450 1.86 -16.86 -6.86
CA PHE A 450 1.53 -17.40 -8.18
C PHE A 450 1.09 -16.29 -9.14
N SER A 451 0.41 -15.26 -8.63
CA SER A 451 0.18 -13.98 -9.30
C SER A 451 0.78 -12.83 -8.49
N THR A 452 1.60 -12.01 -9.15
CA THR A 452 2.23 -10.81 -8.55
C THR A 452 1.17 -9.82 -8.03
N LYS A 453 0.01 -9.76 -8.69
CA LYS A 453 -1.12 -8.90 -8.31
C LYS A 453 -1.93 -9.44 -7.11
N SER A 454 -1.72 -10.70 -6.69
CA SER A 454 -2.48 -11.30 -5.59
C SER A 454 -1.92 -10.96 -4.20
N CYS A 455 -0.65 -10.58 -4.13
CA CYS A 455 0.06 -10.30 -2.88
C CYS A 455 0.42 -8.83 -2.74
N LYS A 456 0.02 -8.23 -1.61
CA LYS A 456 0.40 -6.87 -1.25
C LYS A 456 1.74 -6.88 -0.52
N ALA A 457 2.45 -5.75 -0.56
CA ALA A 457 3.58 -5.53 0.35
C ALA A 457 3.08 -5.45 1.81
N GLY A 458 3.94 -5.82 2.76
CA GLY A 458 3.65 -5.70 4.18
C GLY A 458 4.17 -6.87 5.01
N PRO A 459 4.52 -6.64 6.30
CA PRO A 459 5.19 -7.63 7.14
C PRO A 459 4.32 -8.87 7.40
N MET A 460 3.00 -8.72 7.31
CA MET A 460 2.03 -9.80 7.57
C MET A 460 1.61 -10.58 6.32
N SER A 461 2.17 -10.25 5.14
CA SER A 461 1.78 -10.85 3.85
C SER A 461 0.27 -10.92 3.63
N VAL A 462 -0.42 -9.80 3.86
CA VAL A 462 -1.85 -9.71 3.66
C VAL A 462 -2.16 -9.82 2.16
N CYS A 463 -3.04 -10.76 1.82
CA CYS A 463 -3.47 -10.96 0.44
C CYS A 463 -4.32 -9.80 -0.08
N ARG A 464 -4.40 -9.68 -1.42
CA ARG A 464 -5.37 -8.81 -2.08
C ARG A 464 -6.79 -9.18 -1.64
N GLU A 465 -7.70 -8.20 -1.70
CA GLU A 465 -9.12 -8.47 -1.45
C GLU A 465 -9.65 -9.59 -2.35
N GLY A 466 -10.46 -10.48 -1.79
CA GLY A 466 -10.92 -11.70 -2.46
C GLY A 466 -9.96 -12.88 -2.44
N HIS A 467 -8.68 -12.69 -2.08
CA HIS A 467 -7.65 -13.73 -2.03
C HIS A 467 -7.32 -14.15 -0.59
N GLU A 468 -7.00 -15.43 -0.41
CA GLU A 468 -6.52 -16.05 0.84
C GLU A 468 -5.66 -17.29 0.58
N GLY A 469 -5.30 -18.01 1.65
CA GLY A 469 -4.55 -19.26 1.57
C GLY A 469 -3.06 -19.10 1.20
N PRO A 470 -2.36 -20.22 0.92
CA PRO A 470 -0.96 -20.21 0.53
C PRO A 470 -0.73 -19.41 -0.76
N LEU A 471 0.32 -18.58 -0.78
CA LEU A 471 0.68 -17.72 -1.92
C LEU A 471 -0.44 -16.78 -2.40
N CYS A 472 -1.48 -16.57 -1.58
CA CYS A 472 -2.68 -15.81 -1.91
C CYS A 472 -3.40 -16.30 -3.19
N ASP A 473 -3.40 -17.61 -3.45
CA ASP A 473 -3.96 -18.19 -4.69
C ASP A 473 -5.29 -18.94 -4.48
N VAL A 474 -5.86 -18.86 -3.28
CA VAL A 474 -7.20 -19.37 -2.92
C VAL A 474 -8.18 -18.21 -2.89
N CYS A 475 -9.41 -18.40 -3.40
CA CYS A 475 -10.44 -17.37 -3.35
C CYS A 475 -11.29 -17.48 -2.10
N LYS A 476 -11.53 -16.34 -1.46
CA LYS A 476 -12.44 -16.20 -0.31
C LYS A 476 -13.88 -16.57 -0.68
N SER A 477 -14.68 -16.91 0.32
CA SER A 477 -16.13 -17.09 0.14
C SER A 477 -16.77 -15.84 -0.48
N GLY A 478 -17.65 -16.04 -1.48
CA GLY A 478 -18.24 -14.96 -2.28
C GLY A 478 -17.37 -14.45 -3.43
N TYR A 479 -16.20 -15.06 -3.66
CA TYR A 479 -15.34 -14.81 -4.80
C TYR A 479 -15.10 -16.10 -5.58
N TYR A 480 -14.85 -15.99 -6.88
CA TYR A 480 -14.49 -17.10 -7.76
C TYR A 480 -13.18 -16.83 -8.49
N LYS A 481 -12.46 -17.90 -8.81
CA LYS A 481 -11.17 -17.82 -9.49
C LYS A 481 -11.39 -17.77 -10.99
N GLN A 482 -10.86 -16.74 -11.63
CA GLN A 482 -10.75 -16.63 -13.08
C GLN A 482 -9.28 -16.39 -13.43
N LEU A 483 -8.69 -17.31 -14.20
CA LEU A 483 -7.24 -17.41 -14.38
C LEU A 483 -6.51 -17.45 -13.02
N LYS A 484 -5.84 -16.37 -12.63
CA LYS A 484 -5.07 -16.25 -11.38
C LYS A 484 -5.63 -15.26 -10.36
N LEU A 485 -6.74 -14.60 -10.68
CA LEU A 485 -7.34 -13.57 -9.84
C LEU A 485 -8.71 -14.01 -9.33
N CYS A 486 -9.03 -13.55 -8.13
CA CYS A 486 -10.31 -13.80 -7.49
C CYS A 486 -11.22 -12.59 -7.73
N TYR A 487 -12.34 -12.82 -8.39
CA TYR A 487 -13.36 -11.81 -8.66
C TYR A 487 -14.59 -12.06 -7.81
N LYS A 488 -15.31 -10.99 -7.47
CA LYS A 488 -16.53 -11.07 -6.68
C LYS A 488 -17.61 -11.81 -7.47
N CYS A 489 -18.35 -12.70 -6.82
CA CYS A 489 -19.43 -13.45 -7.45
C CYS A 489 -20.50 -12.49 -8.03
N PRO A 490 -21.03 -12.76 -9.24
CA PRO A 490 -22.17 -12.04 -9.80
C PRO A 490 -23.45 -12.29 -9.00
N SER A 491 -24.48 -11.46 -9.20
CA SER A 491 -25.76 -11.63 -8.52
C SER A 491 -26.48 -12.91 -9.00
N LYS A 492 -27.32 -13.49 -8.13
CA LYS A 492 -28.02 -14.74 -8.44
C LYS A 492 -29.00 -14.55 -9.60
N GLU A 493 -29.63 -13.39 -9.69
CA GLU A 493 -30.57 -13.02 -10.74
C GLU A 493 -29.90 -12.95 -12.10
N LEU A 494 -28.67 -12.41 -12.16
CA LEU A 494 -27.87 -12.33 -13.38
C LEU A 494 -27.47 -13.73 -13.86
N MET A 495 -26.98 -14.59 -12.95
CA MET A 495 -26.63 -15.98 -13.28
C MET A 495 -27.83 -16.80 -13.77
N ILE A 496 -29.00 -16.64 -13.14
CA ILE A 496 -30.24 -17.30 -13.59
C ILE A 496 -30.66 -16.75 -14.96
N GLY A 497 -30.54 -15.44 -15.19
CA GLY A 497 -30.81 -14.80 -16.47
C GLY A 497 -29.95 -15.36 -17.60
N GLU A 498 -28.63 -15.48 -17.39
CA GLU A 498 -27.69 -16.05 -18.36
C GLU A 498 -27.98 -17.53 -18.64
N LEU A 499 -28.19 -18.35 -17.62
CA LEU A 499 -28.55 -19.77 -17.79
C LEU A 499 -29.88 -19.95 -18.51
N SER A 500 -30.86 -19.09 -18.23
CA SER A 500 -32.18 -19.10 -18.89
C SER A 500 -32.08 -18.67 -20.35
N LEU A 501 -31.24 -17.68 -20.67
CA LEU A 501 -30.97 -17.25 -22.04
C LEU A 501 -30.32 -18.38 -22.84
N ILE A 502 -29.32 -19.05 -22.28
CA ILE A 502 -28.66 -20.21 -22.91
C ILE A 502 -29.68 -21.32 -23.16
N ALA A 503 -30.49 -21.67 -22.16
CA ALA A 503 -31.53 -22.67 -22.31
C ALA A 503 -32.54 -22.28 -23.40
N ALA A 504 -32.97 -21.01 -23.45
CA ALA A 504 -33.88 -20.50 -24.48
C ALA A 504 -33.26 -20.56 -25.88
N VAL A 505 -31.98 -20.22 -26.04
CA VAL A 505 -31.26 -20.34 -27.33
C VAL A 505 -31.17 -21.80 -27.76
N ILE A 506 -30.86 -22.72 -26.86
CA ILE A 506 -30.83 -24.17 -27.15
C ILE A 506 -32.23 -24.66 -27.57
N ILE A 507 -33.29 -24.24 -26.87
CA ILE A 507 -34.67 -24.59 -27.20
C ILE A 507 -35.06 -23.99 -28.57
N LEU A 508 -34.72 -22.73 -28.85
CA LEU A 508 -34.97 -22.10 -30.13
C LEU A 508 -34.24 -22.81 -31.28
N LEU A 509 -32.96 -23.12 -31.09
CA LEU A 509 -32.16 -23.86 -32.07
C LEU A 509 -32.76 -25.24 -32.32
N THR A 510 -33.13 -25.99 -31.28
CA THR A 510 -33.77 -27.30 -31.43
C THR A 510 -35.13 -27.19 -32.12
N MET A 511 -35.96 -26.19 -31.81
CA MET A 511 -37.23 -25.93 -32.52
C MET A 511 -37.01 -25.60 -34.00
N VAL A 512 -36.06 -24.71 -34.34
CA VAL A 512 -35.73 -24.36 -35.73
C VAL A 512 -35.23 -25.57 -36.50
N VAL A 513 -34.41 -26.42 -35.87
CA VAL A 513 -33.90 -27.67 -36.44
C VAL A 513 -35.05 -28.64 -36.73
N VAL A 514 -35.96 -28.85 -35.78
CA VAL A 514 -37.11 -29.74 -35.95
C VAL A 514 -38.05 -29.23 -37.03
N TRP A 515 -38.33 -27.92 -37.05
CA TRP A 515 -39.18 -27.26 -38.05
C TRP A 515 -38.59 -27.35 -39.47
N ARG A 516 -37.28 -27.15 -39.62
CA ARG A 516 -36.59 -27.24 -40.92
C ARG A 516 -36.40 -28.70 -41.37
N LYS A 517 -36.18 -29.66 -40.48
CA LYS A 517 -36.19 -31.10 -40.82
C LYS A 517 -37.57 -31.54 -41.33
N LYS A 518 -38.65 -31.03 -40.74
CA LYS A 518 -40.02 -31.25 -41.23
C LYS A 518 -40.21 -30.68 -42.64
N LYS A 519 -39.59 -29.53 -42.96
CA LYS A 519 -39.61 -28.88 -44.28
C LYS A 519 -38.67 -29.53 -45.33
N GLN A 520 -37.55 -30.12 -44.90
CA GLN A 520 -36.55 -30.76 -45.78
C GLN A 520 -36.92 -32.16 -46.27
N ASN A 521 -37.95 -32.81 -45.69
CA ASN A 521 -38.51 -34.04 -46.26
C ASN A 521 -39.04 -33.87 -47.71
N MET A 522 -39.06 -32.64 -48.25
CA MET A 522 -39.50 -32.32 -49.62
C MET A 522 -38.37 -32.13 -50.65
N LYS A 523 -37.08 -32.07 -50.27
CA LYS A 523 -35.95 -31.95 -51.25
C LYS A 523 -34.73 -32.75 -50.80
N LYS A 524 -34.43 -33.85 -51.50
CA LYS A 524 -33.18 -34.62 -51.34
C LYS A 524 -32.00 -33.86 -51.97
N GLN A 525 -30.81 -34.02 -51.38
CA GLN A 525 -29.48 -33.95 -52.01
C GLN A 525 -28.53 -32.77 -51.66
N HIS A 526 -28.77 -31.98 -50.60
CA HIS A 526 -27.72 -31.07 -50.10
C HIS A 526 -27.48 -31.20 -48.60
N ARG A 527 -26.20 -31.10 -48.17
CA ARG A 527 -25.75 -31.15 -46.77
C ARG A 527 -26.65 -30.24 -45.93
N SER A 528 -27.18 -30.74 -44.82
CA SER A 528 -28.17 -29.96 -44.08
C SER A 528 -27.50 -28.71 -43.51
N LEU A 529 -28.20 -27.58 -43.50
CA LEU A 529 -27.66 -26.30 -43.00
C LEU A 529 -27.14 -26.43 -41.55
N LEU A 530 -27.69 -27.39 -40.81
CA LEU A 530 -27.28 -27.80 -39.46
C LEU A 530 -25.88 -28.43 -39.45
N ASP A 531 -25.58 -29.33 -40.39
CA ASP A 531 -24.26 -29.98 -40.50
C ASP A 531 -23.16 -28.95 -40.83
N ARG A 532 -23.49 -27.92 -41.63
CA ARG A 532 -22.57 -26.82 -41.94
C ARG A 532 -22.35 -25.87 -40.75
N ILE A 533 -23.39 -25.63 -39.95
CA ILE A 533 -23.26 -24.86 -38.70
C ILE A 533 -22.45 -25.63 -37.66
N LEU A 534 -22.73 -26.93 -37.46
CA LEU A 534 -22.00 -27.77 -36.49
C LEU A 534 -20.52 -27.88 -36.85
N SER A 535 -20.19 -28.02 -38.14
CA SER A 535 -18.80 -28.04 -38.61
C SER A 535 -18.05 -26.76 -38.23
N ARG A 536 -18.62 -25.59 -38.54
CA ARG A 536 -18.00 -24.29 -38.22
C ARG A 536 -17.92 -24.05 -36.71
N MET A 537 -18.98 -24.37 -35.96
CA MET A 537 -18.99 -24.25 -34.50
C MET A 537 -17.93 -25.12 -33.85
N LYS A 538 -17.70 -26.34 -34.32
CA LYS A 538 -16.66 -27.23 -33.79
C LYS A 538 -15.25 -26.66 -33.93
N ILE A 539 -14.97 -25.99 -35.06
CA ILE A 539 -13.68 -25.32 -35.30
C ILE A 539 -13.53 -24.11 -34.38
N ILE A 540 -14.58 -23.28 -34.25
CA ILE A 540 -14.61 -22.09 -33.40
C ILE A 540 -14.47 -22.46 -31.92
N VAL A 541 -15.30 -23.38 -31.42
CA VAL A 541 -15.25 -23.87 -30.04
C VAL A 541 -13.87 -24.48 -29.74
N GLY A 542 -13.33 -25.28 -30.66
CA GLY A 542 -12.01 -25.86 -30.52
C GLY A 542 -10.88 -24.81 -30.42
N PHE A 543 -10.97 -23.72 -31.17
CA PHE A 543 -10.00 -22.61 -31.09
C PHE A 543 -10.03 -21.93 -29.72
N TYR A 544 -11.21 -21.59 -29.22
CA TYR A 544 -11.33 -20.96 -27.90
C TYR A 544 -10.89 -21.88 -26.77
N GLN A 545 -11.23 -23.16 -26.83
CA GLN A 545 -10.80 -24.17 -25.86
C GLN A 545 -9.27 -24.30 -25.80
N VAL A 546 -8.58 -24.30 -26.95
CA VAL A 546 -7.11 -24.32 -26.99
C VAL A 546 -6.52 -23.01 -26.48
N THR A 547 -7.05 -21.87 -26.93
CA THR A 547 -6.53 -20.55 -26.54
C THR A 547 -6.61 -20.36 -25.03
N PHE A 548 -7.77 -20.65 -24.43
CA PHE A 548 -7.94 -20.60 -22.98
C PHE A 548 -7.04 -21.59 -22.25
N GLY A 549 -6.99 -22.85 -22.70
CA GLY A 549 -6.13 -23.86 -22.09
C GLY A 549 -4.64 -23.53 -22.16
N VAL A 550 -4.17 -22.88 -23.23
CA VAL A 550 -2.79 -22.39 -23.36
C VAL A 550 -2.52 -21.23 -22.39
N VAL A 551 -3.42 -20.25 -22.32
CA VAL A 551 -3.29 -19.10 -21.40
C VAL A 551 -3.29 -19.57 -19.94
N ASP A 552 -4.14 -20.54 -19.60
CA ASP A 552 -4.21 -21.14 -18.27
C ASP A 552 -2.96 -21.97 -17.93
N ALA A 553 -2.51 -22.82 -18.85
CA ALA A 553 -1.31 -23.65 -18.66
C ALA A 553 -0.03 -22.81 -18.52
N PHE A 554 0.05 -21.69 -19.23
CA PHE A 554 1.12 -20.70 -19.13
C PHE A 554 0.73 -19.48 -18.31
N SER A 555 -0.13 -19.65 -17.31
CA SER A 555 -0.60 -18.53 -16.50
C SER A 555 0.54 -17.79 -15.79
N TYR A 556 1.72 -18.40 -15.58
CA TYR A 556 2.94 -17.74 -15.07
C TYR A 556 3.48 -16.60 -15.93
N ILE A 557 3.04 -16.49 -17.18
CA ILE A 557 3.36 -15.38 -18.08
C ILE A 557 2.35 -14.25 -17.83
N GLU A 558 2.84 -13.02 -17.78
CA GLU A 558 1.97 -11.84 -17.84
C GLU A 558 1.47 -11.66 -19.28
N TRP A 559 0.28 -12.19 -19.54
CA TRP A 559 -0.43 -11.99 -20.80
C TRP A 559 -0.97 -10.55 -20.89
N PRO A 560 -1.02 -9.93 -22.09
CA PRO A 560 -1.62 -8.62 -22.27
C PRO A 560 -3.07 -8.59 -21.79
N ASP A 561 -3.50 -7.48 -21.17
CA ASP A 561 -4.84 -7.37 -20.59
C ASP A 561 -5.95 -7.63 -21.63
N ALA A 562 -5.75 -7.26 -22.90
CA ALA A 562 -6.66 -7.60 -23.99
C ALA A 562 -6.92 -9.12 -24.09
N LEU A 563 -5.87 -9.95 -24.01
CA LEU A 563 -6.01 -11.40 -24.09
C LEU A 563 -6.69 -11.99 -22.83
N ALA A 564 -6.51 -11.35 -21.67
CA ALA A 564 -7.18 -11.73 -20.43
C ALA A 564 -8.68 -11.35 -20.46
N GLU A 565 -9.03 -10.19 -21.01
CA GLU A 565 -10.42 -9.74 -21.19
C GLU A 565 -11.17 -10.58 -22.24
N PHE A 566 -10.50 -11.03 -23.31
CA PHE A 566 -11.11 -11.91 -24.32
C PHE A 566 -11.60 -13.25 -23.74
N GLY A 567 -11.05 -13.71 -22.61
CA GLY A 567 -11.56 -14.89 -21.89
C GLY A 567 -12.97 -14.69 -21.35
N VAL A 568 -13.29 -13.50 -20.83
CA VAL A 568 -14.57 -13.17 -20.18
C VAL A 568 -15.75 -13.24 -21.16
N TYR A 569 -15.53 -12.85 -22.42
CA TYR A 569 -16.62 -12.74 -23.41
C TYR A 569 -17.00 -14.05 -24.10
N PHE A 570 -16.15 -15.09 -24.05
CA PHE A 570 -16.35 -16.34 -24.79
C PHE A 570 -16.72 -17.55 -23.93
N ASP A 571 -16.89 -17.37 -22.62
CA ASP A 571 -17.29 -18.41 -21.65
C ASP A 571 -18.63 -19.09 -22.04
N LEU A 572 -19.54 -18.35 -22.69
CA LEU A 572 -20.84 -18.84 -23.18
C LEU A 572 -20.73 -19.86 -24.33
N LEU A 573 -19.74 -19.71 -25.22
CA LEU A 573 -19.56 -20.56 -26.40
C LEU A 573 -18.88 -21.89 -26.08
N GLN A 574 -18.18 -21.98 -24.94
CA GLN A 574 -17.41 -23.17 -24.54
C GLN A 574 -18.26 -24.24 -23.81
N LEU A 575 -19.53 -23.95 -23.48
CA LEU A 575 -20.38 -24.79 -22.61
C LEU A 575 -19.67 -25.17 -21.29
N HIS A 576 -18.75 -24.33 -20.83
CA HIS A 576 -18.06 -24.52 -19.56
C HIS A 576 -18.96 -23.98 -18.44
N ILE A 577 -20.04 -24.72 -18.14
CA ILE A 577 -21.14 -24.30 -17.24
C ILE A 577 -20.62 -23.77 -15.89
N PHE A 578 -19.50 -24.31 -15.40
CA PHE A 578 -18.88 -23.91 -14.12
C PHE A 578 -18.03 -22.63 -14.15
N GLN A 579 -17.84 -22.02 -15.32
CA GLN A 579 -17.25 -20.67 -15.43
C GLN A 579 -18.35 -19.61 -15.56
N ILE A 580 -19.45 -19.91 -16.26
CA ILE A 580 -20.65 -19.06 -16.35
C ILE A 580 -21.35 -18.94 -14.99
N ALA A 581 -21.54 -20.07 -14.30
CA ALA A 581 -22.10 -20.13 -12.96
C ALA A 581 -21.14 -20.94 -12.06
N PRO A 582 -20.13 -20.28 -11.46
CA PRO A 582 -19.22 -20.94 -10.53
C PRO A 582 -20.00 -21.58 -9.39
N LEU A 583 -19.75 -22.86 -9.12
CA LEU A 583 -20.50 -23.64 -8.13
C LEU A 583 -20.46 -23.03 -6.72
N ASN A 584 -19.34 -22.39 -6.38
CA ASN A 584 -19.15 -21.65 -5.14
C ASN A 584 -19.96 -20.34 -5.08
N CYS A 585 -20.36 -19.76 -6.21
CA CYS A 585 -21.26 -18.60 -6.25
C CYS A 585 -22.74 -19.01 -6.16
N VAL A 586 -23.12 -20.13 -6.79
CA VAL A 586 -24.48 -20.67 -6.72
C VAL A 586 -24.77 -21.26 -5.32
N PHE A 587 -23.81 -22.01 -4.79
CA PHE A 587 -23.87 -22.67 -3.49
C PHE A 587 -22.74 -22.17 -2.57
N PRO A 588 -22.88 -20.99 -1.94
CA PRO A 588 -21.81 -20.36 -1.15
C PRO A 588 -21.38 -21.14 0.10
N LYS A 589 -22.21 -22.08 0.56
CA LYS A 589 -21.86 -23.00 1.67
C LYS A 589 -21.06 -24.22 1.21
N LEU A 590 -20.95 -24.45 -0.10
CA LEU A 590 -20.20 -25.57 -0.66
C LEU A 590 -18.79 -25.09 -0.99
N GLU A 591 -17.79 -25.53 -0.23
CA GLU A 591 -16.39 -25.34 -0.60
C GLU A 591 -16.08 -26.18 -1.84
N VAL A 592 -15.69 -25.55 -2.95
CA VAL A 592 -15.50 -26.22 -4.25
C VAL A 592 -14.02 -26.25 -4.60
N ASN A 593 -13.37 -27.37 -4.30
CA ASN A 593 -11.98 -27.64 -4.65
C ASN A 593 -11.90 -28.38 -6.00
N ALA A 594 -10.70 -28.54 -6.56
CA ALA A 594 -10.43 -29.18 -7.84
C ALA A 594 -11.16 -30.53 -8.04
N PHE A 595 -11.18 -31.40 -7.03
CA PHE A 595 -11.88 -32.68 -7.09
C PHE A 595 -13.39 -32.53 -7.26
N LYS A 596 -14.01 -31.64 -6.46
CA LYS A 596 -15.46 -31.40 -6.52
C LYS A 596 -15.87 -30.81 -7.87
N ARG A 597 -15.01 -30.00 -8.51
CA ARG A 597 -15.19 -29.53 -9.90
C ARG A 597 -15.20 -30.69 -10.89
N LEU A 598 -14.25 -31.62 -10.78
CA LEU A 598 -14.21 -32.81 -11.63
C LEU A 598 -15.46 -33.70 -11.43
N TYR A 599 -15.88 -33.94 -10.19
CA TYR A 599 -17.11 -34.69 -9.91
C TYR A 599 -18.34 -34.02 -10.52
N ALA A 600 -18.49 -32.71 -10.36
CA ALA A 600 -19.62 -31.99 -10.93
C ALA A 600 -19.63 -32.11 -12.46
N LEU A 601 -18.48 -32.06 -13.12
CA LEU A 601 -18.36 -32.26 -14.57
C LEU A 601 -18.79 -33.67 -15.00
N LEU A 602 -18.37 -34.70 -14.28
CA LEU A 602 -18.77 -36.08 -14.56
C LEU A 602 -20.27 -36.30 -14.33
N ILE A 603 -20.83 -35.71 -13.27
CA ILE A 603 -22.26 -35.76 -12.97
C ILE A 603 -23.07 -35.07 -14.06
N VAL A 604 -22.65 -33.90 -14.52
CA VAL A 604 -23.31 -33.19 -15.64
C VAL A 604 -23.28 -34.03 -16.91
N ASN A 605 -22.11 -34.59 -17.26
CA ASN A 605 -21.98 -35.48 -18.42
C ASN A 605 -22.89 -36.71 -18.31
N GLY A 606 -22.93 -37.37 -17.15
CA GLY A 606 -23.83 -38.49 -16.88
C GLY A 606 -25.31 -38.09 -16.94
N GLY A 607 -25.68 -36.94 -16.36
CA GLY A 607 -27.04 -36.41 -16.35
C GLY A 607 -27.56 -36.11 -17.75
N VAL A 608 -26.74 -35.53 -18.63
CA VAL A 608 -27.11 -35.27 -20.03
C VAL A 608 -27.35 -36.58 -20.78
N VAL A 609 -26.56 -37.62 -20.51
CA VAL A 609 -26.76 -38.96 -21.09
C VAL A 609 -28.09 -39.55 -20.64
N VAL A 610 -28.36 -39.56 -19.33
CA VAL A 610 -29.61 -40.07 -18.76
C VAL A 610 -30.81 -39.32 -19.36
N LEU A 611 -30.74 -37.99 -19.43
CA LEU A 611 -31.78 -37.17 -20.04
C LEU A 611 -32.01 -37.51 -21.52
N ALA A 612 -30.95 -37.66 -22.30
CA ALA A 612 -31.06 -38.02 -23.72
C ALA A 612 -31.75 -39.39 -23.92
N PHE A 613 -31.45 -40.37 -23.07
CA PHE A 613 -32.11 -41.67 -23.09
C PHE A 613 -33.56 -41.62 -22.57
N LEU A 614 -33.88 -40.79 -21.59
CA LEU A 614 -35.25 -40.57 -21.13
C LEU A 614 -36.10 -39.91 -22.23
N VAL A 615 -35.59 -38.87 -22.89
CA VAL A 615 -36.25 -38.22 -24.03
C VAL A 615 -36.47 -39.22 -25.16
N TYR A 616 -35.48 -40.08 -25.44
CA TYR A 616 -35.63 -41.17 -26.40
C TYR A 616 -36.74 -42.15 -26.00
N GLY A 617 -36.79 -42.54 -24.73
CA GLY A 617 -37.82 -43.44 -24.18
C GLY A 617 -39.22 -42.85 -24.36
N LEU A 618 -39.42 -41.59 -23.96
CA LEU A 618 -40.68 -40.87 -24.12
C LEU A 618 -41.08 -40.74 -25.61
N TRP A 619 -40.12 -40.41 -26.47
CA TRP A 619 -40.37 -40.27 -27.90
C TRP A 619 -40.68 -41.62 -28.56
N ARG A 620 -40.06 -42.70 -28.09
CA ARG A 620 -40.36 -44.08 -28.51
C ARG A 620 -41.79 -44.47 -28.15
N VAL A 621 -42.27 -44.13 -26.95
CA VAL A 621 -43.66 -44.36 -26.53
C VAL A 621 -44.63 -43.55 -27.41
N PHE A 622 -44.37 -42.27 -27.65
CA PHE A 622 -45.17 -41.46 -28.56
C PHE A 622 -45.24 -42.05 -29.98
N LEU A 623 -44.11 -42.59 -30.48
CA LEU A 623 -44.03 -43.24 -31.79
C LEU A 623 -44.67 -44.63 -31.84
N THR A 624 -45.01 -45.27 -30.71
CA THR A 624 -45.76 -46.54 -30.72
C THR A 624 -47.19 -46.39 -31.24
N CYS A 625 -47.74 -45.17 -31.24
CA CYS A 625 -49.06 -44.83 -31.80
C CYS A 625 -49.06 -44.59 -33.33
N ALA A 626 -47.95 -44.79 -34.05
CA ALA A 626 -47.84 -44.52 -35.50
C ALA A 626 -47.77 -45.78 -36.38
N SER A 627 -48.11 -45.67 -37.68
CA SER A 627 -48.17 -46.82 -38.62
C SER A 627 -46.83 -47.57 -38.80
N GLN A 628 -46.90 -48.89 -38.98
CA GLN A 628 -45.80 -49.87 -38.97
C GLN A 628 -44.59 -49.50 -39.87
N GLU A 629 -44.82 -49.06 -41.10
CA GLU A 629 -43.74 -48.81 -42.07
C GLU A 629 -43.00 -47.49 -41.81
N LYS A 630 -43.73 -46.44 -41.37
CA LYS A 630 -43.14 -45.16 -40.93
C LYS A 630 -42.47 -45.29 -39.56
N LYS A 631 -42.87 -46.27 -38.74
CA LYS A 631 -42.37 -46.52 -37.38
C LYS A 631 -40.90 -46.95 -37.36
N ALA A 632 -40.51 -47.97 -38.12
CA ALA A 632 -39.13 -48.48 -38.12
C ALA A 632 -38.11 -47.42 -38.57
N LYS A 633 -38.43 -46.66 -39.62
CA LYS A 633 -37.59 -45.58 -40.14
C LYS A 633 -37.46 -44.41 -39.17
N LYS A 634 -38.57 -43.98 -38.53
CA LYS A 634 -38.55 -42.92 -37.51
C LYS A 634 -37.77 -43.33 -36.26
N ILE A 635 -37.86 -44.61 -35.84
CA ILE A 635 -37.11 -45.12 -34.68
C ILE A 635 -35.60 -45.12 -34.95
N SER A 636 -35.14 -45.56 -36.12
CA SER A 636 -33.71 -45.51 -36.48
C SER A 636 -33.20 -44.06 -36.57
N GLN A 637 -33.96 -43.14 -37.17
CA GLN A 637 -33.63 -41.71 -37.18
C GLN A 637 -33.58 -41.08 -35.78
N ALA A 638 -34.49 -41.48 -34.89
CA ALA A 638 -34.49 -41.05 -33.50
C ALA A 638 -33.25 -41.55 -32.75
N LYS A 639 -32.89 -42.84 -32.91
CA LYS A 639 -31.66 -43.41 -32.34
C LYS A 639 -30.42 -42.68 -32.81
N GLN A 640 -30.30 -42.44 -34.12
CA GLN A 640 -29.18 -41.69 -34.69
C GLN A 640 -29.08 -40.29 -34.07
N THR A 641 -30.19 -39.57 -33.96
CA THR A 641 -30.22 -38.22 -33.38
C THR A 641 -29.78 -38.22 -31.93
N VAL A 642 -30.19 -39.22 -31.13
CA VAL A 642 -29.81 -39.37 -29.72
C VAL A 642 -28.33 -39.71 -29.59
N TYR A 643 -27.82 -40.67 -30.38
CA TYR A 643 -26.39 -41.00 -30.38
C TYR A 643 -25.55 -39.79 -30.78
N THR A 644 -25.92 -39.06 -31.84
CA THR A 644 -25.22 -37.84 -32.23
C THR A 644 -25.24 -36.80 -31.10
N ALA A 645 -26.39 -36.57 -30.44
CA ALA A 645 -26.47 -35.61 -29.35
C ALA A 645 -25.55 -35.99 -28.18
N VAL A 646 -25.55 -37.26 -27.75
CA VAL A 646 -24.71 -37.76 -26.66
C VAL A 646 -23.22 -37.63 -27.01
N PHE A 647 -22.81 -38.08 -28.20
CA PHE A 647 -21.40 -38.00 -28.61
C PHE A 647 -20.93 -36.56 -28.84
N VAL A 648 -21.79 -35.65 -29.30
CA VAL A 648 -21.46 -34.22 -29.41
C VAL A 648 -21.21 -33.62 -28.02
N VAL A 649 -22.05 -33.92 -27.03
CA VAL A 649 -21.85 -33.45 -25.65
C VAL A 649 -20.56 -33.99 -25.06
N PHE A 650 -20.30 -35.29 -25.20
CA PHE A 650 -19.04 -35.88 -24.76
C PHE A 650 -17.84 -35.28 -25.46
N TYR A 651 -17.92 -35.03 -26.76
CA TYR A 651 -16.84 -34.39 -27.52
C TYR A 651 -16.59 -32.95 -27.05
N ILE A 652 -17.63 -32.14 -26.81
CA ILE A 652 -17.49 -30.76 -26.34
C ILE A 652 -16.87 -30.71 -24.93
N THR A 653 -17.31 -31.61 -24.04
CA THR A 653 -16.83 -31.67 -22.64
C THR A 653 -15.53 -32.44 -22.48
N TYR A 654 -15.06 -33.12 -23.54
CA TYR A 654 -13.87 -33.97 -23.51
C TYR A 654 -12.62 -33.20 -23.09
N LEU A 655 -12.35 -32.05 -23.71
CA LEU A 655 -11.12 -31.30 -23.42
C LEU A 655 -11.12 -30.73 -21.99
N SER A 656 -12.26 -30.24 -21.54
CA SER A 656 -12.45 -29.80 -20.14
C SER A 656 -12.19 -30.96 -19.16
N THR A 657 -12.70 -32.15 -19.48
CA THR A 657 -12.47 -33.35 -18.66
C THR A 657 -10.98 -33.71 -18.61
N CYS A 658 -10.28 -33.62 -19.75
CA CYS A 658 -8.84 -33.86 -19.82
C CYS A 658 -8.04 -32.88 -18.95
N SER A 659 -8.30 -31.57 -19.08
CA SER A 659 -7.56 -30.54 -18.33
C SER A 659 -7.82 -30.60 -16.83
N ASN A 660 -9.08 -30.79 -16.41
CA ASN A 660 -9.40 -30.97 -14.99
C ASN A 660 -8.80 -32.25 -14.41
N THR A 661 -8.72 -33.33 -15.20
CA THR A 661 -8.04 -34.57 -14.78
C THR A 661 -6.52 -34.37 -14.68
N ALA A 662 -5.91 -33.63 -15.61
CA ALA A 662 -4.48 -33.30 -15.54
C ALA A 662 -4.14 -32.43 -14.32
N ASN A 663 -5.02 -31.49 -13.97
CA ASN A 663 -4.84 -30.59 -12.83
C ASN A 663 -4.86 -31.28 -11.46
N ILE A 664 -5.46 -32.48 -11.33
CA ILE A 664 -5.49 -33.26 -10.07
C ILE A 664 -4.41 -34.35 -10.00
N ASN A 665 -3.54 -34.44 -11.01
CA ASN A 665 -2.47 -35.44 -11.06
C ASN A 665 -1.37 -35.13 -10.03
N PRO A 666 -0.79 -36.13 -9.33
CA PRO A 666 0.32 -35.95 -8.39
C PRO A 666 1.55 -35.26 -9.00
N LEU A 667 1.76 -35.43 -10.31
CA LEU A 667 2.82 -34.71 -11.04
C LEU A 667 2.61 -33.19 -11.08
N ALA A 668 1.39 -32.72 -10.79
CA ALA A 668 1.04 -31.31 -10.70
C ALA A 668 1.17 -30.73 -9.28
N CYS A 669 1.73 -31.46 -8.31
CA CYS A 669 1.99 -30.94 -6.96
C CYS A 669 3.24 -30.04 -6.94
N TYR A 670 3.14 -28.92 -6.22
CA TYR A 670 4.16 -27.89 -6.07
C TYR A 670 4.58 -27.74 -4.60
N LYS A 671 5.88 -27.77 -4.33
CA LYS A 671 6.47 -27.67 -2.98
C LYS A 671 6.59 -26.19 -2.58
N VAL A 672 6.05 -25.81 -1.43
CA VAL A 672 6.17 -24.48 -0.81
C VAL A 672 6.89 -24.63 0.52
N CYS A 673 8.00 -23.94 0.71
CA CYS A 673 8.83 -24.00 1.92
C CYS A 673 8.74 -22.70 2.72
N TYR A 674 8.75 -22.82 4.05
CA TYR A 674 8.54 -21.68 4.96
C TYR A 674 9.80 -21.21 5.67
N ASP A 675 10.84 -22.04 5.70
CA ASP A 675 12.13 -21.77 6.34
C ASP A 675 13.26 -21.67 5.31
N LYS A 676 14.35 -21.00 5.72
CA LYS A 676 15.53 -20.82 4.84
C LYS A 676 16.19 -22.16 4.49
N ASN A 677 16.21 -23.11 5.42
CA ASN A 677 16.88 -24.40 5.27
C ASN A 677 16.02 -25.45 4.52
N GLU A 678 14.82 -25.09 4.08
CA GLU A 678 13.87 -25.98 3.38
C GLU A 678 13.49 -27.25 4.16
N THR A 679 13.52 -27.16 5.49
CA THR A 679 13.16 -28.26 6.39
C THR A 679 11.65 -28.39 6.57
N VAL A 680 10.91 -27.27 6.53
CA VAL A 680 9.45 -27.26 6.71
C VAL A 680 8.79 -26.80 5.42
N CYS A 681 8.23 -27.75 4.70
CA CYS A 681 7.58 -27.51 3.42
C CYS A 681 6.31 -28.34 3.28
N ASN A 682 5.31 -27.78 2.60
CA ASN A 682 4.08 -28.47 2.25
C ASN A 682 3.96 -28.55 0.73
N ARG A 683 3.28 -29.58 0.22
CA ARG A 683 3.01 -29.73 -1.22
C ARG A 683 1.55 -29.42 -1.52
N PHE A 684 1.32 -28.47 -2.41
CA PHE A 684 -0.03 -28.06 -2.83
C PHE A 684 -0.26 -28.37 -4.31
N LEU A 685 -1.52 -28.56 -4.69
CA LEU A 685 -1.87 -28.77 -6.10
C LEU A 685 -1.72 -27.46 -6.88
N LYS A 686 -0.93 -27.43 -7.96
CA LYS A 686 -0.65 -26.20 -8.74
C LYS A 686 -1.92 -25.56 -9.33
N GLY A 687 -2.91 -26.37 -9.69
CA GLY A 687 -4.20 -25.87 -10.19
C GLY A 687 -5.13 -25.34 -9.10
N ASP A 688 -4.89 -25.70 -7.83
CA ASP A 688 -5.74 -25.33 -6.69
C ASP A 688 -5.00 -25.45 -5.35
N PHE A 689 -4.44 -24.34 -4.87
CA PHE A 689 -3.67 -24.27 -3.61
C PHE A 689 -4.50 -24.50 -2.34
N SER A 690 -5.82 -24.71 -2.44
CA SER A 690 -6.64 -25.19 -1.32
C SER A 690 -6.40 -26.67 -1.01
N VAL A 691 -5.83 -27.42 -1.95
CA VAL A 691 -5.61 -28.87 -1.84
C VAL A 691 -4.16 -29.17 -1.46
N ASP A 692 -3.98 -29.75 -0.28
CA ASP A 692 -2.71 -30.26 0.22
C ASP A 692 -2.50 -31.71 -0.28
N CYS A 693 -1.44 -31.93 -1.06
CA CYS A 693 -1.10 -33.22 -1.66
C CYS A 693 -0.62 -34.26 -0.65
N GLU A 694 -0.22 -33.85 0.56
CA GLU A 694 0.27 -34.76 1.60
C GLU A 694 -0.85 -35.29 2.51
N ARG A 695 -2.03 -34.64 2.48
CA ARG A 695 -3.19 -35.07 3.26
C ARG A 695 -3.81 -36.38 2.76
N GLU A 696 -4.41 -37.13 3.69
CA GLU A 696 -5.10 -38.38 3.38
C GLU A 696 -6.31 -38.21 2.44
N GLU A 697 -6.97 -37.06 2.48
CA GLU A 697 -8.09 -36.74 1.59
C GLU A 697 -7.68 -36.77 0.12
N PHE A 698 -6.51 -36.21 -0.21
CA PHE A 698 -5.95 -36.26 -1.56
C PHE A 698 -5.82 -37.70 -2.05
N ARG A 699 -5.35 -38.62 -1.19
CA ARG A 699 -5.19 -40.04 -1.50
C ARG A 699 -6.51 -40.73 -1.85
N LYS A 700 -7.61 -40.38 -1.16
CA LYS A 700 -8.95 -40.92 -1.43
C LYS A 700 -9.51 -40.42 -2.76
N TYR A 701 -9.40 -39.12 -3.03
CA TYR A 701 -9.98 -38.51 -4.24
C TYR A 701 -9.15 -38.76 -5.51
N HIS A 702 -7.86 -39.04 -5.36
CA HIS A 702 -6.97 -39.34 -6.48
C HIS A 702 -7.40 -40.58 -7.29
N PHE A 703 -8.10 -41.55 -6.67
CA PHE A 703 -8.65 -42.72 -7.38
C PHE A 703 -9.60 -42.34 -8.53
N VAL A 704 -10.38 -41.27 -8.36
CA VAL A 704 -11.29 -40.80 -9.41
C VAL A 704 -10.53 -40.25 -10.61
N GLY A 705 -9.37 -39.65 -10.40
CA GLY A 705 -8.47 -39.24 -11.48
C GLY A 705 -8.04 -40.42 -12.35
N TYR A 706 -7.73 -41.58 -11.76
CA TYR A 706 -7.39 -42.78 -12.53
C TYR A 706 -8.58 -43.30 -13.34
N LEU A 707 -9.77 -43.33 -12.75
CA LEU A 707 -10.98 -43.73 -13.47
C LEU A 707 -11.30 -42.79 -14.64
N THR A 708 -11.08 -41.47 -14.47
CA THR A 708 -11.29 -40.52 -15.57
C THR A 708 -10.22 -40.65 -16.65
N VAL A 709 -8.97 -40.99 -16.33
CA VAL A 709 -7.95 -41.32 -17.35
C VAL A 709 -8.39 -42.49 -18.22
N ILE A 710 -8.98 -43.54 -17.63
CA ILE A 710 -9.54 -44.66 -18.40
C ILE A 710 -10.65 -44.18 -19.34
N TYR A 711 -11.56 -43.33 -18.86
CA TYR A 711 -12.62 -42.74 -19.69
C TYR A 711 -12.03 -41.90 -20.84
N ILE A 712 -11.03 -41.08 -20.57
CA ILE A 712 -10.34 -40.21 -21.55
C ILE A 712 -9.70 -41.05 -22.66
N ALA A 713 -9.07 -42.19 -22.33
CA ALA A 713 -8.49 -43.08 -23.34
C ALA A 713 -9.56 -43.89 -24.10
N PHE A 714 -10.58 -44.38 -23.39
CA PHE A 714 -11.59 -45.29 -23.96
C PHE A 714 -12.50 -44.61 -24.99
N LEU A 715 -12.97 -43.39 -24.72
CA LEU A 715 -13.93 -42.71 -25.60
C LEU A 715 -13.41 -42.50 -27.04
N PRO A 716 -12.24 -41.88 -27.28
CA PRO A 716 -11.71 -41.68 -28.63
C PRO A 716 -11.30 -42.99 -29.30
N THR A 717 -10.71 -43.94 -28.56
CA THR A 717 -10.31 -45.23 -29.12
C THR A 717 -11.52 -46.05 -29.57
N ALA A 718 -12.59 -46.10 -28.77
CA ALA A 718 -13.84 -46.76 -29.14
C ALA A 718 -14.49 -46.11 -30.37
N ALA A 719 -14.55 -44.77 -30.44
CA ALA A 719 -15.09 -44.06 -31.59
C ALA A 719 -14.27 -44.31 -32.87
N LEU A 720 -12.93 -44.27 -32.77
CA LEU A 720 -12.02 -44.57 -33.88
C LEU A 720 -12.19 -46.02 -34.38
N PHE A 721 -12.27 -46.97 -33.45
CA PHE A 721 -12.47 -48.40 -33.77
C PHE A 721 -13.81 -48.66 -34.47
N ILE A 722 -14.89 -48.04 -34.00
CA ILE A 722 -16.23 -48.17 -34.62
C ILE A 722 -16.21 -47.64 -36.06
N LEU A 723 -15.62 -46.46 -36.28
CA LEU A 723 -15.52 -45.85 -37.61
C LEU A 723 -14.59 -46.64 -38.54
N TRP A 724 -13.45 -47.11 -38.03
CA TRP A 724 -12.52 -47.95 -38.78
C TRP A 724 -13.20 -49.25 -39.26
N ARG A 725 -13.90 -49.95 -38.35
CA ARG A 725 -14.61 -51.18 -38.67
C ARG A 725 -15.72 -50.96 -39.70
N GLN A 726 -16.44 -49.84 -39.62
CA GLN A 726 -17.47 -49.48 -40.61
C GLN A 726 -16.84 -49.25 -41.99
N ARG A 727 -15.73 -48.50 -42.06
CA ARG A 727 -15.04 -48.22 -43.31
C ARG A 727 -14.47 -49.48 -43.94
N GLN A 728 -13.89 -50.38 -43.14
CA GLN A 728 -13.39 -51.67 -43.63
C GLN A 728 -14.52 -52.53 -44.20
N ALA A 729 -15.70 -52.53 -43.57
CA ALA A 729 -16.88 -53.23 -44.08
C ALA A 729 -17.41 -52.65 -45.41
N GLN A 730 -17.17 -51.37 -45.69
CA GLN A 730 -17.53 -50.71 -46.96
C GLN A 730 -16.52 -50.96 -48.08
N MET A 731 -15.26 -51.27 -47.74
CA MET A 731 -14.16 -51.49 -48.68
C MET A 731 -14.00 -52.96 -49.10
N LEU A 732 -14.71 -53.91 -48.47
CA LEU A 732 -14.71 -55.32 -48.89
C LEU A 732 -15.38 -55.42 -50.28
N PRO A 733 -14.66 -55.89 -51.33
CA PRO A 733 -15.22 -55.99 -52.66
C PRO A 733 -16.34 -57.03 -52.68
N VAL A 734 -17.49 -56.63 -53.22
CA VAL A 734 -18.57 -57.55 -53.58
C VAL A 734 -18.02 -58.46 -54.67
N GLY A 735 -17.63 -59.68 -54.27
CA GLY A 735 -17.27 -60.75 -55.20
C GLY A 735 -18.43 -61.01 -56.15
N GLN A 736 -18.14 -60.89 -57.44
CA GLN A 736 -19.04 -61.14 -58.55
C GLN A 736 -19.36 -62.64 -58.62
N SER A 737 -20.60 -63.02 -58.34
CA SER A 737 -21.18 -64.30 -58.76
C SER A 737 -22.69 -64.13 -58.89
N PRO A 738 -23.27 -64.34 -60.10
CA PRO A 738 -24.70 -64.21 -60.31
C PRO A 738 -25.41 -65.49 -59.85
N GLY A 739 -26.46 -65.31 -59.04
CA GLY A 739 -27.38 -66.38 -58.66
C GLY A 739 -27.20 -66.84 -57.23
N THR A 740 -27.95 -66.23 -56.31
CA THR A 740 -29.01 -66.89 -55.52
C THR A 740 -29.48 -65.88 -54.46
N PHE A 741 -30.74 -65.46 -54.59
CA PHE A 741 -31.41 -64.48 -53.76
C PHE A 741 -31.73 -65.10 -52.39
N ILE A 742 -30.78 -65.10 -51.45
CA ILE A 742 -31.11 -65.15 -50.01
C ILE A 742 -30.54 -63.90 -49.37
N SER A 743 -31.45 -62.95 -49.15
CA SER A 743 -31.24 -61.71 -48.42
C SER A 743 -30.82 -62.02 -46.98
N ARG A 744 -29.54 -62.30 -46.76
CA ARG A 744 -28.95 -62.27 -45.42
C ARG A 744 -28.75 -60.80 -45.06
N LYS A 745 -29.84 -60.14 -44.64
CA LYS A 745 -29.80 -58.94 -43.82
C LYS A 745 -29.01 -59.28 -42.56
N LYS A 746 -27.68 -59.19 -42.63
CA LYS A 746 -26.83 -59.13 -41.45
C LYS A 746 -27.11 -57.76 -40.84
N LYS A 747 -28.14 -57.72 -40.00
CA LYS A 747 -28.60 -56.58 -39.22
C LYS A 747 -27.51 -56.27 -38.19
N SER A 748 -26.41 -55.70 -38.67
CA SER A 748 -25.30 -55.29 -37.82
C SER A 748 -25.81 -54.14 -36.96
N SER A 749 -25.92 -54.37 -35.66
CA SER A 749 -26.17 -53.34 -34.65
C SER A 749 -25.20 -52.14 -34.74
N SER A 750 -24.12 -52.24 -35.53
CA SER A 750 -23.13 -51.19 -35.72
C SER A 750 -23.55 -50.03 -36.63
N SER A 751 -24.64 -50.11 -37.41
CA SER A 751 -24.97 -49.02 -38.34
C SER A 751 -25.51 -47.77 -37.64
N ASP A 752 -26.38 -47.92 -36.65
CA ASP A 752 -27.05 -46.77 -36.01
C ASP A 752 -26.07 -45.93 -35.16
N VAL A 753 -25.15 -46.59 -34.43
CA VAL A 753 -24.11 -45.93 -33.62
C VAL A 753 -23.08 -45.25 -34.52
N ALA A 754 -22.61 -45.94 -35.56
CA ALA A 754 -21.61 -45.38 -36.46
C ALA A 754 -22.19 -44.21 -37.30
N ASN A 755 -23.47 -44.27 -37.67
CA ASN A 755 -24.19 -43.12 -38.24
C ASN A 755 -24.38 -41.97 -37.25
N GLY A 756 -24.39 -42.25 -35.94
CA GLY A 756 -24.39 -41.24 -34.88
C GLY A 756 -23.06 -40.49 -34.79
N LEU A 757 -21.95 -41.16 -35.09
CA LEU A 757 -20.57 -40.62 -35.11
C LEU A 757 -20.20 -39.90 -36.41
N ARG A 758 -21.12 -39.81 -37.38
CA ARG A 758 -20.87 -39.23 -38.71
C ARG A 758 -20.31 -37.79 -38.65
N PHE A 759 -20.73 -37.01 -37.65
CA PHE A 759 -20.28 -35.62 -37.43
C PHE A 759 -18.76 -35.50 -37.19
N LEU A 760 -18.08 -36.58 -36.79
CA LEU A 760 -16.63 -36.56 -36.59
C LEU A 760 -15.86 -36.53 -37.92
N HIS A 761 -16.35 -37.21 -38.96
CA HIS A 761 -15.61 -37.39 -40.21
C HIS A 761 -16.25 -36.71 -41.44
N GLU A 762 -17.52 -36.27 -41.38
CA GLU A 762 -18.26 -35.73 -42.53
C GLU A 762 -17.65 -34.46 -43.16
N ASN A 763 -16.85 -33.72 -42.39
CA ASN A 763 -16.24 -32.45 -42.84
C ASN A 763 -14.93 -32.68 -43.62
N TYR A 764 -14.36 -33.87 -43.48
CA TYR A 764 -13.05 -34.23 -44.01
C TYR A 764 -13.19 -34.97 -45.34
N ARG A 765 -12.15 -34.86 -46.19
CA ARG A 765 -12.09 -35.64 -47.42
C ARG A 765 -12.06 -37.13 -47.08
N GLY A 766 -12.52 -37.98 -47.99
CA GLY A 766 -12.62 -39.42 -47.79
C GLY A 766 -11.32 -40.06 -47.29
N GLU A 767 -10.16 -39.59 -47.73
CA GLU A 767 -8.84 -40.09 -47.32
C GLU A 767 -8.48 -39.72 -45.86
N PHE A 768 -8.97 -38.57 -45.38
CA PHE A 768 -8.67 -38.00 -44.05
C PHE A 768 -9.80 -38.21 -43.03
N TRP A 769 -10.53 -39.32 -43.13
CA TRP A 769 -11.66 -39.63 -42.24
C TRP A 769 -11.33 -39.67 -40.74
N TYR A 770 -10.07 -39.92 -40.38
CA TYR A 770 -9.58 -40.01 -39.00
C TYR A 770 -9.06 -38.66 -38.48
N TRP A 771 -9.05 -37.61 -39.30
CA TRP A 771 -8.37 -36.36 -38.98
C TRP A 771 -8.87 -35.68 -37.71
N GLU A 772 -10.14 -35.89 -37.37
CA GLU A 772 -10.68 -35.36 -36.13
C GLU A 772 -9.97 -35.86 -34.88
N PHE A 773 -9.50 -37.10 -34.89
CA PHE A 773 -8.76 -37.67 -33.76
C PHE A 773 -7.35 -37.07 -33.68
N VAL A 774 -6.73 -36.75 -34.82
CA VAL A 774 -5.45 -36.02 -34.87
C VAL A 774 -5.61 -34.62 -34.29
N GLU A 775 -6.66 -33.93 -34.70
CA GLU A 775 -6.97 -32.58 -34.20
C GLU A 775 -7.32 -32.60 -32.71
N THR A 776 -8.05 -33.62 -32.25
CA THR A 776 -8.33 -33.81 -30.81
C THR A 776 -7.05 -34.10 -30.02
N ALA A 777 -6.15 -34.94 -30.53
CA ALA A 777 -4.87 -35.23 -29.88
C ALA A 777 -4.01 -33.97 -29.75
N ARG A 778 -3.95 -33.14 -30.79
CA ARG A 778 -3.27 -31.83 -30.73
C ARG A 778 -3.86 -30.92 -29.65
N LYS A 779 -5.20 -30.80 -29.59
CA LYS A 779 -5.89 -29.99 -28.59
C LYS A 779 -5.55 -30.46 -27.16
N VAL A 780 -5.55 -31.77 -26.91
CA VAL A 780 -5.16 -32.35 -25.61
C VAL A 780 -3.69 -32.06 -25.28
N ALA A 781 -2.79 -32.20 -26.25
CA ALA A 781 -1.37 -31.90 -26.05
C ALA A 781 -1.13 -30.43 -25.65
N LEU A 782 -1.83 -29.50 -26.31
CA LEU A 782 -1.70 -28.05 -26.04
C LEU A 782 -2.45 -27.54 -24.81
N THR A 783 -3.30 -28.37 -24.19
CA THR A 783 -4.06 -27.96 -22.99
C THR A 783 -3.65 -28.79 -21.79
N SER A 784 -3.96 -30.08 -21.79
CA SER A 784 -3.65 -31.00 -20.68
C SER A 784 -2.17 -31.44 -20.67
N GLY A 785 -1.55 -31.62 -21.84
CA GLY A 785 -0.14 -32.04 -21.94
C GLY A 785 0.82 -31.02 -21.33
N ILE A 786 0.56 -29.72 -21.54
CA ILE A 786 1.38 -28.63 -21.00
C ILE A 786 1.34 -28.61 -19.46
N ILE A 787 0.17 -28.85 -18.88
CA ILE A 787 -0.04 -28.90 -17.42
C ILE A 787 0.82 -30.00 -16.79
N LEU A 788 0.83 -31.20 -17.40
CA LEU A 788 1.56 -32.37 -16.88
C LEU A 788 3.09 -32.22 -16.97
N VAL A 789 3.60 -31.54 -17.99
CA VAL A 789 5.04 -31.29 -18.12
C VAL A 789 5.53 -30.32 -17.03
N GLY A 790 4.70 -29.35 -16.65
CA GLY A 790 4.91 -28.52 -15.46
C GLY A 790 6.11 -27.54 -15.50
N LYS A 791 6.97 -27.61 -16.52
CA LYS A 791 8.18 -26.78 -16.65
C LYS A 791 7.84 -25.31 -16.90
N LYS A 792 8.44 -24.42 -16.10
CA LYS A 792 8.39 -22.97 -16.28
C LYS A 792 9.68 -22.50 -16.95
N SER A 793 9.66 -22.30 -18.27
CA SER A 793 10.79 -21.77 -19.03
C SER A 793 10.35 -21.21 -20.38
N ARG A 794 11.04 -20.16 -20.87
CA ARG A 794 10.82 -19.61 -22.22
C ARG A 794 11.12 -20.63 -23.31
N ALA A 795 12.16 -21.45 -23.11
CA ALA A 795 12.55 -22.48 -24.06
C ALA A 795 11.41 -23.48 -24.26
N TYR A 796 10.69 -23.82 -23.20
CA TYR A 796 9.56 -24.73 -23.27
C TYR A 796 8.38 -24.16 -24.08
N ILE A 797 8.01 -22.88 -23.87
CA ILE A 797 7.00 -22.20 -24.67
C ILE A 797 7.44 -22.13 -26.14
N GLY A 798 8.73 -21.85 -26.39
CA GLY A 798 9.31 -21.83 -27.73
C GLY A 798 9.22 -23.17 -28.45
N VAL A 799 9.47 -24.28 -27.75
CA VAL A 799 9.29 -25.64 -28.27
C VAL A 799 7.82 -25.89 -28.64
N VAL A 800 6.87 -25.54 -27.76
CA VAL A 800 5.43 -25.67 -28.04
C VAL A 800 5.00 -24.80 -29.22
N CYS A 801 5.51 -23.58 -29.32
CA CYS A 801 5.30 -22.67 -30.45
C CYS A 801 5.82 -23.28 -31.76
N GLY A 802 7.03 -23.84 -31.75
CA GLY A 802 7.62 -24.54 -32.90
C GLY A 802 6.79 -25.72 -33.37
N PHE A 803 6.35 -26.60 -32.46
CA PHE A 803 5.44 -27.71 -32.81
C PHE A 803 4.09 -27.23 -33.36
N SER A 804 3.54 -26.15 -32.82
CA SER A 804 2.30 -25.53 -33.33
C SER A 804 2.47 -25.02 -34.76
N GLY A 805 3.61 -24.37 -35.06
CA GLY A 805 3.96 -23.91 -36.41
C GLY A 805 4.13 -25.06 -37.41
N LEU A 806 4.90 -26.10 -37.04
CA LEU A 806 5.09 -27.29 -37.87
C LEU A 806 3.78 -28.00 -38.18
N TYR A 807 2.88 -28.11 -37.20
CA TYR A 807 1.54 -28.66 -37.42
C TYR A 807 0.72 -27.78 -38.37
N GLY A 808 0.78 -26.46 -38.23
CA GLY A 808 0.14 -25.51 -39.14
C GLY A 808 0.58 -25.70 -40.60
N MET A 809 1.89 -25.85 -40.82
CA MET A 809 2.46 -26.15 -42.14
C MET A 809 1.98 -27.50 -42.68
N TYR A 810 1.92 -28.53 -41.83
CA TYR A 810 1.42 -29.85 -42.21
C TYR A 810 -0.06 -29.80 -42.63
N VAL A 811 -0.92 -29.08 -41.90
CA VAL A 811 -2.34 -28.88 -42.26
C VAL A 811 -2.47 -28.13 -43.59
N ALA A 812 -1.65 -27.10 -43.80
CA ALA A 812 -1.66 -26.32 -45.03
C ALA A 812 -1.28 -27.17 -46.26
N HIS A 813 -0.41 -28.16 -46.07
CA HIS A 813 -0.03 -29.12 -47.12
C HIS A 813 -1.07 -30.23 -47.31
N ALA A 814 -1.62 -30.79 -46.22
CA ALA A 814 -2.54 -31.93 -46.28
C ALA A 814 -3.94 -31.57 -46.80
N VAL A 815 -4.40 -30.33 -46.60
CA VAL A 815 -5.73 -29.82 -46.99
C VAL A 815 -6.86 -30.81 -46.66
N PRO A 816 -7.06 -31.13 -45.37
CA PRO A 816 -7.88 -32.28 -44.94
C PRO A 816 -9.40 -32.04 -45.09
N LEU A 817 -9.84 -30.78 -45.14
CA LEU A 817 -11.26 -30.38 -45.18
C LEU A 817 -11.79 -30.32 -46.62
N VAL A 818 -13.10 -30.57 -46.78
CA VAL A 818 -13.79 -30.52 -48.09
C VAL A 818 -14.17 -29.08 -48.47
N ASP A 819 -14.71 -28.30 -47.52
CA ASP A 819 -15.17 -26.92 -47.75
C ASP A 819 -14.01 -25.93 -47.53
N TYR A 820 -13.74 -25.10 -48.54
CA TYR A 820 -12.67 -24.09 -48.50
C TYR A 820 -12.87 -23.05 -47.39
N SER A 821 -14.13 -22.69 -47.06
CA SER A 821 -14.43 -21.76 -45.96
C SER A 821 -14.08 -22.35 -44.59
N GLU A 822 -14.32 -23.64 -44.39
CA GLU A 822 -13.97 -24.36 -43.16
C GLU A 822 -12.46 -24.56 -43.06
N TYR A 823 -11.80 -24.83 -44.18
CA TYR A 823 -10.33 -24.91 -44.28
C TYR A 823 -9.66 -23.59 -43.93
N THR A 824 -10.13 -22.48 -44.50
CA THR A 824 -9.59 -21.14 -44.21
C THR A 824 -9.72 -20.81 -42.72
N LEU A 825 -10.88 -21.12 -42.13
CA LEU A 825 -11.12 -20.91 -40.70
C LEU A 825 -10.15 -21.74 -39.83
N MET A 826 -9.90 -23.00 -40.18
CA MET A 826 -8.93 -23.85 -39.47
C MET A 826 -7.51 -23.29 -39.54
N VAL A 827 -7.05 -22.87 -40.74
CA VAL A 827 -5.70 -22.31 -40.92
C VAL A 827 -5.52 -21.00 -40.18
N VAL A 828 -6.52 -20.11 -40.23
CA VAL A 828 -6.53 -18.85 -39.47
C VAL A 828 -6.42 -19.13 -37.97
N ASN A 829 -7.20 -20.08 -37.45
CA ASN A 829 -7.14 -20.44 -36.02
C ASN A 829 -5.77 -20.98 -35.60
N LEU A 830 -5.11 -21.77 -36.46
CA LEU A 830 -3.76 -22.28 -36.20
C LEU A 830 -2.72 -21.16 -36.22
N ALA A 831 -2.83 -20.23 -37.17
CA ALA A 831 -1.98 -19.04 -37.22
C ALA A 831 -2.13 -18.18 -35.96
N VAL A 832 -3.37 -17.89 -35.53
CA VAL A 832 -3.62 -17.14 -34.29
C VAL A 832 -3.06 -17.86 -33.06
N THR A 833 -3.20 -19.18 -32.99
CA THR A 833 -2.60 -19.98 -31.90
C THR A 833 -1.07 -19.84 -31.88
N PHE A 834 -0.42 -19.90 -33.04
CA PHE A 834 1.02 -19.70 -33.18
C PHE A 834 1.45 -18.29 -32.74
N PHE A 835 0.74 -17.24 -33.19
CA PHE A 835 1.02 -15.86 -32.78
C PHE A 835 0.85 -15.66 -31.28
N ASN A 836 -0.22 -16.20 -30.68
CA ASN A 836 -0.43 -16.13 -29.24
C ASN A 836 0.72 -16.80 -28.46
N LEU A 837 1.16 -17.99 -28.88
CA LEU A 837 2.32 -18.65 -28.29
C LEU A 837 3.61 -17.83 -28.48
N GLY A 838 3.78 -17.19 -29.63
CA GLY A 838 4.88 -16.25 -29.92
C GLY A 838 4.90 -15.04 -28.98
N ILE A 839 3.74 -14.42 -28.71
CA ILE A 839 3.62 -13.36 -27.70
C ILE A 839 4.08 -13.89 -26.34
N GLY A 840 3.63 -15.09 -25.95
CA GLY A 840 4.05 -15.73 -24.70
C GLY A 840 5.58 -15.95 -24.60
N THR A 841 6.26 -16.29 -25.70
CA THR A 841 7.74 -16.42 -25.70
C THR A 841 8.47 -15.09 -25.47
N SER A 842 7.87 -13.98 -25.89
CA SER A 842 8.44 -12.63 -25.83
C SER A 842 8.05 -11.86 -24.56
N SER A 843 7.03 -12.31 -23.84
CA SER A 843 6.58 -11.70 -22.58
C SER A 843 7.57 -11.84 -21.42
N LYS A 844 7.52 -10.90 -20.47
CA LYS A 844 8.39 -10.89 -19.28
C LYS A 844 8.11 -12.12 -18.39
N ILE A 845 9.18 -12.78 -17.94
CA ILE A 845 9.15 -13.79 -16.87
C ILE A 845 9.64 -13.14 -15.57
N PRO A 846 9.06 -13.49 -14.40
CA PRO A 846 9.55 -13.02 -13.11
C PRO A 846 11.06 -13.24 -12.87
N ALA A 847 11.70 -12.30 -12.17
CA ALA A 847 13.15 -12.19 -12.12
C ALA A 847 13.88 -13.31 -11.37
N GLU A 848 13.18 -14.09 -10.52
CA GLU A 848 13.75 -15.24 -9.81
C GLU A 848 14.16 -16.36 -10.79
N GLU A 849 13.38 -16.57 -11.86
CA GLU A 849 13.70 -17.55 -12.91
C GLU A 849 14.77 -17.05 -13.88
N ALA A 850 14.98 -15.73 -14.00
CA ALA A 850 16.06 -15.16 -14.83
C ALA A 850 17.46 -15.45 -14.25
N ARG A 851 17.59 -15.58 -12.92
CA ARG A 851 18.83 -16.04 -12.27
C ARG A 851 19.08 -17.53 -12.48
N ASN A 852 18.07 -18.38 -12.32
CA ASN A 852 18.17 -19.82 -12.65
C ASN A 852 18.43 -20.05 -14.15
N LEU A 853 17.93 -19.16 -15.02
CA LEU A 853 18.26 -19.18 -16.43
C LEU A 853 19.74 -18.84 -16.67
N LYS A 854 20.36 -17.96 -15.89
CA LYS A 854 21.78 -17.61 -16.05
C LYS A 854 22.70 -18.79 -15.75
N GLU A 855 22.33 -19.63 -14.77
CA GLU A 855 23.03 -20.89 -14.49
C GLU A 855 22.71 -21.97 -15.55
N SER A 856 21.45 -22.13 -15.95
CA SER A 856 21.04 -23.12 -16.97
C SER A 856 21.49 -22.78 -18.40
N PHE A 857 21.69 -21.51 -18.74
CA PHE A 857 22.14 -21.08 -20.08
C PHE A 857 23.58 -21.52 -20.36
N MET A 858 24.41 -21.65 -19.31
CA MET A 858 25.76 -22.21 -19.42
C MET A 858 25.73 -23.70 -19.76
N ASP A 859 24.79 -24.46 -19.19
CA ASP A 859 24.61 -25.89 -19.51
C ASP A 859 24.00 -26.11 -20.91
N HIS A 860 23.14 -25.20 -21.38
CA HIS A 860 22.48 -25.32 -22.67
C HIS A 860 23.42 -25.05 -23.87
N MET A 861 24.49 -24.27 -23.69
CA MET A 861 25.56 -24.11 -24.70
C MET A 861 26.39 -25.39 -24.88
N VAL A 862 26.52 -26.21 -23.82
CA VAL A 862 27.21 -27.51 -23.89
C VAL A 862 26.38 -28.54 -24.64
N PHE A 863 25.04 -28.42 -24.64
CA PHE A 863 24.16 -29.34 -25.37
C PHE A 863 24.03 -28.99 -26.86
N GLN A 864 24.08 -27.70 -27.23
CA GLN A 864 24.02 -27.28 -28.64
C GLN A 864 25.31 -27.58 -29.43
N THR A 865 26.46 -27.69 -28.77
CA THR A 865 27.70 -28.13 -29.43
C THR A 865 27.70 -29.62 -29.78
N ASN A 866 26.86 -30.45 -29.13
CA ASN A 866 26.74 -31.87 -29.43
C ASN A 866 25.62 -32.22 -30.42
N THR A 867 24.56 -31.41 -30.53
CA THR A 867 23.44 -31.68 -31.47
C THR A 867 23.73 -31.21 -32.90
N VAL A 868 24.59 -30.21 -33.09
CA VAL A 868 25.00 -29.76 -34.44
C VAL A 868 25.95 -30.77 -35.11
N LYS A 869 26.67 -31.61 -34.34
CA LYS A 869 27.49 -32.69 -34.90
C LYS A 869 26.68 -33.86 -35.45
N THR A 870 25.48 -34.11 -34.93
CA THR A 870 24.66 -35.27 -35.35
C THR A 870 23.84 -34.99 -36.62
N ILE A 871 23.48 -33.72 -36.88
CA ILE A 871 22.69 -33.33 -38.07
C ILE A 871 23.58 -33.14 -39.31
N GLY A 872 24.89 -32.90 -39.13
CA GLY A 872 25.86 -32.73 -40.22
C GLY A 872 26.23 -34.02 -41.00
N SER A 873 25.66 -35.18 -40.66
CA SER A 873 26.00 -36.47 -41.28
C SER A 873 24.92 -37.06 -42.19
N ILE A 874 23.83 -36.33 -42.48
CA ILE A 874 22.71 -36.82 -43.34
C ILE A 874 22.56 -36.01 -44.65
N SER A 875 23.57 -35.23 -45.06
CA SER A 875 23.56 -34.52 -46.37
C SER A 875 24.71 -34.93 -47.29
N SER A 876 24.80 -36.23 -47.64
CA SER A 876 25.59 -36.66 -48.81
C SER A 876 25.02 -37.90 -49.48
N SER A 877 23.99 -37.75 -50.30
CA SER A 877 23.69 -38.68 -51.41
C SER A 877 22.54 -38.17 -52.30
N GLY A 878 22.87 -37.76 -53.53
CA GLY A 878 22.04 -37.72 -54.76
C GLY A 878 20.76 -36.85 -54.76
N GLU A 879 20.31 -36.21 -55.83
CA GLU A 879 20.71 -36.08 -57.23
C GLU A 879 19.78 -34.97 -57.81
N LYS A 880 20.26 -34.15 -58.76
CA LYS A 880 19.45 -33.14 -59.48
C LYS A 880 18.57 -33.83 -60.55
N PRO A 881 17.35 -33.32 -60.88
CA PRO A 881 17.28 -32.31 -61.94
C PRO A 881 16.15 -31.24 -61.88
N ARG A 882 16.55 -30.05 -62.37
CA ARG A 882 15.90 -29.04 -63.24
C ARG A 882 14.39 -28.65 -63.15
N ASN A 883 14.25 -27.33 -63.00
CA ASN A 883 13.43 -26.35 -63.74
C ASN A 883 12.00 -25.99 -63.31
N ASN A 884 11.93 -24.72 -62.87
CA ASN A 884 11.03 -23.63 -63.23
C ASN A 884 9.55 -23.64 -62.79
N GLY A 885 9.25 -22.67 -61.92
CA GLY A 885 7.91 -22.17 -61.66
C GLY A 885 7.87 -21.22 -60.47
N HIS A 886 8.38 -20.00 -60.65
CA HIS A 886 8.28 -18.91 -59.67
C HIS A 886 6.84 -18.65 -59.23
N PHE A 887 6.60 -18.55 -57.91
CA PHE A 887 5.63 -17.63 -57.33
C PHE A 887 6.24 -17.00 -56.07
N HIS A 888 6.64 -15.74 -56.18
CA HIS A 888 7.00 -14.88 -55.06
C HIS A 888 5.72 -14.33 -54.41
N VAL A 889 5.57 -14.50 -53.09
CA VAL A 889 4.69 -13.66 -52.26
C VAL A 889 5.57 -12.95 -51.24
N TYR A 890 5.72 -11.64 -51.43
CA TYR A 890 6.39 -10.73 -50.50
C TYR A 890 5.49 -10.48 -49.28
N TRP A 891 6.00 -10.69 -48.08
CA TRP A 891 5.46 -10.08 -46.86
C TRP A 891 6.38 -8.92 -46.46
N ARG A 892 5.84 -7.70 -46.55
CA ARG A 892 6.45 -6.47 -46.03
C ARG A 892 6.11 -6.39 -44.55
N CYS A 893 7.09 -6.61 -43.68
CA CYS A 893 6.97 -6.32 -42.25
C CYS A 893 7.04 -4.81 -42.04
N SER A 894 5.94 -4.20 -41.60
CA SER A 894 5.97 -2.89 -40.96
C SER A 894 6.17 -3.12 -39.46
N CYS A 895 7.26 -2.59 -38.93
CA CYS A 895 7.49 -2.48 -37.49
C CYS A 895 6.50 -1.50 -36.87
N LEU A 896 5.92 -1.89 -35.74
CA LEU A 896 5.46 -1.00 -34.68
C LEU A 896 5.85 -1.63 -33.34
#